data_AF-A0AAU6HBT9-F1
#
_entry.id   AF-A0AAU6HBT9-F1
#
_cell.length_a   1.000
_cell.length_b   1.000
_cell.length_c   1.000
_cell.angle_alpha   90.00
_cell.angle_beta   90.00
_cell.angle_gamma   90.00
#
_symmetry.space_group_name_H-M   'P 1'
#
loop_
_entity.id
_entity.type
_entity.pdbx_description
1 polymer ?
#
loop_
_entity_poly.entity_id
_entity_poly.type
_entity_poly.pdbx_seq_one_letter_code
_entity_poly.pdbx_strand_id
1 'polypeptide(L)'
;MPHLEKLESAARDLHSVLTDPDLGGAEPTDDSLLLDPQSPEDVRRAVYAAATRAQQDGAVLIVALLGHGFTAPALRFMVRGSLLASSASALDVPGLLGEVANEAEGVIALVDTCHAGAAPPSPDTLANGVRDGQVRLAVVMAAASSQDAYGMNLSLALAAVLRRGLENRGAHLLVDDELMSSVRAEVLNQGSGQSIGRSVFDQYDFAESPLWLAHNARASYGTSSEIGPVAARLLDESTEGWPNRPTRWSNASLTAFLSSGGLDQPPTQRIRVEEIKAELQECKRTVKVLKEHLPEAMRTAVLRKAARRAGFPAPLVSDPQLRDLVEYAVLEGSPYVRTTHSSLGRLVAALLVEADITAPVELDDWIGSHRDVVSFKDAHKEFQQADHSARTRLVLGIPSIAGRQRSGGEGTPEWPRRLHAWVLQGGETLGSNDFDAPSRDEAGLTAVIKAAIRWARSRLPTGERLQHIDIAACGRALAQWHPEEARTGLQKLGIAHRVTLRWNSSIVRDEYAEWDAFELNNLAEEVLDALEAGNAKLSWLGPADMADLVDLADRLASEPGRPRALEERPVGCDATLTALAAFTPILIWPEGANAAPGQFRAVVDGMWNKIQDEQEWHDSRVTKPADGGSDTLRQVRRVWHDRQWLAFCRLFETPLSSPEEETA
;
A
#
# COMPACT_ATOMS: atom_id res chain seq x y z
N MET A 1 21.32 -15.49 -45.36
CA MET A 1 20.47 -14.60 -44.55
C MET A 1 21.36 -13.56 -43.89
N PRO A 2 20.87 -12.34 -43.61
CA PRO A 2 21.62 -11.37 -42.84
C PRO A 2 21.95 -11.92 -41.46
N HIS A 3 23.17 -11.64 -40.99
CA HIS A 3 23.66 -12.07 -39.67
C HIS A 3 22.94 -11.29 -38.56
N LEU A 4 22.58 -11.97 -37.46
CA LEU A 4 21.94 -11.37 -36.29
C LEU A 4 22.96 -11.29 -35.15
N GLU A 5 23.63 -10.14 -35.03
CA GLU A 5 24.79 -9.96 -34.12
C GLU A 5 24.49 -10.33 -32.65
N LYS A 6 23.26 -10.12 -32.16
CA LYS A 6 22.87 -10.37 -30.77
C LYS A 6 22.19 -11.72 -30.53
N LEU A 7 21.99 -12.54 -31.55
CA LEU A 7 21.18 -13.76 -31.44
C LEU A 7 21.75 -14.75 -30.42
N GLU A 8 23.03 -15.08 -30.54
CA GLU A 8 23.66 -16.07 -29.65
C GLU A 8 23.69 -15.59 -28.20
N SER A 9 24.05 -14.33 -27.97
CA SER A 9 24.06 -13.74 -26.62
C SER A 9 22.66 -13.71 -26.00
N ALA A 10 21.63 -13.31 -26.77
CA ALA A 10 20.26 -13.26 -26.29
C ALA A 10 19.71 -14.67 -25.97
N ALA A 11 20.03 -15.66 -26.81
CA ALA A 11 19.63 -17.04 -26.59
C ALA A 11 20.29 -17.63 -25.33
N ARG A 12 21.60 -17.42 -25.14
CA ARG A 12 22.33 -17.86 -23.94
C ARG A 12 21.84 -17.16 -22.68
N ASP A 13 21.61 -15.85 -22.73
CA ASP A 13 21.13 -15.07 -21.58
C ASP A 13 19.73 -15.50 -21.15
N LEU A 14 18.80 -15.67 -22.11
CA LEU A 14 17.45 -16.12 -21.82
C LEU A 14 17.44 -17.56 -21.31
N HIS A 15 18.19 -18.47 -21.94
CA HIS A 15 18.34 -19.85 -21.48
C HIS A 15 18.88 -19.92 -20.05
N SER A 16 19.94 -19.16 -19.76
CA SER A 16 20.53 -19.09 -18.42
C SER A 16 19.54 -18.62 -17.36
N VAL A 17 18.65 -17.69 -17.67
CA VAL A 17 17.65 -17.20 -16.70
C VAL A 17 16.49 -18.17 -16.54
N LEU A 18 16.02 -18.80 -17.64
CA LEU A 18 14.93 -19.76 -17.58
C LEU A 18 15.33 -21.08 -16.88
N THR A 19 16.60 -21.48 -17.00
CA THR A 19 17.10 -22.73 -16.41
C THR A 19 17.78 -22.55 -15.06
N ASP A 20 17.92 -21.30 -14.60
CA ASP A 20 18.34 -21.02 -13.23
C ASP A 20 17.25 -21.56 -12.27
N PRO A 21 17.56 -22.52 -11.39
CA PRO A 21 16.57 -23.17 -10.52
C PRO A 21 15.87 -22.20 -9.57
N ASP A 22 16.54 -21.10 -9.27
CA ASP A 22 16.04 -20.06 -8.41
C ASP A 22 15.14 -19.10 -9.21
N LEU A 23 15.55 -18.66 -10.40
CA LEU A 23 14.77 -17.72 -11.21
C LEU A 23 13.72 -18.39 -12.09
N GLY A 24 14.12 -19.19 -13.07
CA GLY A 24 13.21 -19.71 -14.08
C GLY A 24 12.61 -21.07 -13.73
N GLY A 25 13.37 -21.91 -13.01
CA GLY A 25 12.91 -23.21 -12.55
C GLY A 25 12.73 -24.26 -13.66
N ALA A 26 13.09 -23.96 -14.92
CA ALA A 26 13.00 -24.93 -16.00
C ALA A 26 14.15 -25.93 -15.92
N GLU A 27 13.85 -27.22 -15.98
CA GLU A 27 14.87 -28.27 -15.99
C GLU A 27 15.49 -28.39 -17.38
N PRO A 28 16.82 -28.14 -17.55
CA PRO A 28 17.47 -28.24 -18.85
C PRO A 28 17.71 -29.70 -19.25
N THR A 29 17.58 -29.99 -20.54
CA THR A 29 18.11 -31.20 -21.19
C THR A 29 19.41 -30.89 -21.93
N ASP A 30 20.14 -31.92 -22.35
CA ASP A 30 21.39 -31.78 -23.14
C ASP A 30 21.19 -30.95 -24.42
N ASP A 31 19.98 -30.99 -24.99
CA ASP A 31 19.58 -30.26 -26.20
C ASP A 31 18.63 -29.07 -25.92
N SER A 32 18.56 -28.58 -24.68
CA SER A 32 17.67 -27.47 -24.28
C SER A 32 18.05 -26.11 -24.88
N LEU A 33 19.27 -25.99 -25.40
CA LEU A 33 19.74 -24.82 -26.16
C LEU A 33 20.27 -25.26 -27.53
N LEU A 34 19.46 -25.06 -28.57
CA LEU A 34 19.83 -25.38 -29.95
C LEU A 34 20.26 -24.11 -30.71
N LEU A 35 21.56 -23.99 -30.99
CA LEU A 35 22.12 -22.89 -31.78
C LEU A 35 22.33 -23.33 -33.23
N ASP A 36 22.00 -22.44 -34.17
CA ASP A 36 22.17 -22.63 -35.63
C ASP A 36 21.68 -24.00 -36.18
N PRO A 37 20.40 -24.38 -35.95
CA PRO A 37 19.84 -25.62 -36.50
C PRO A 37 19.96 -25.65 -38.04
N GLN A 38 20.25 -26.82 -38.59
CA GLN A 38 20.47 -26.99 -40.04
C GLN A 38 19.16 -27.13 -40.80
N SER A 39 18.23 -27.90 -40.24
CA SER A 39 16.94 -28.24 -40.86
C SER A 39 15.75 -27.99 -39.93
N PRO A 40 14.53 -27.75 -40.46
CA PRO A 40 13.32 -27.67 -39.64
C PRO A 40 13.06 -28.93 -38.80
N GLU A 41 13.50 -30.10 -39.29
CA GLU A 41 13.39 -31.37 -38.56
C GLU A 41 14.25 -31.41 -37.30
N ASP A 42 15.37 -30.67 -37.26
CA ASP A 42 16.21 -30.62 -36.05
C ASP A 42 15.46 -29.91 -34.93
N VAL A 43 14.82 -28.79 -35.26
CA VAL A 43 13.99 -28.03 -34.31
C VAL A 43 12.76 -28.84 -33.89
N ARG A 44 12.05 -29.44 -34.85
CA ARG A 44 10.87 -30.27 -34.57
C ARG A 44 11.20 -31.44 -33.64
N ARG A 45 12.29 -32.15 -33.92
CA ARG A 45 12.76 -33.27 -33.10
C ARG A 45 13.08 -32.84 -31.67
N ALA A 46 13.80 -31.73 -31.51
CA ALA A 46 14.14 -31.20 -30.19
C ALA A 46 12.88 -30.80 -29.39
N VAL A 47 11.94 -30.10 -30.04
CA VAL A 47 10.71 -29.63 -29.39
C VAL A 47 9.79 -30.80 -29.01
N TYR A 48 9.61 -31.81 -29.85
CA TYR A 48 8.82 -32.99 -29.46
C TYR A 48 9.49 -33.83 -28.38
N ALA A 49 10.81 -33.98 -28.41
CA ALA A 49 11.52 -34.68 -27.35
C ALA A 49 11.31 -33.99 -25.99
N ALA A 50 11.36 -32.65 -25.97
CA ALA A 50 11.05 -31.85 -24.80
C ALA A 50 9.57 -31.95 -24.39
N ALA A 51 8.63 -31.94 -25.34
CA ALA A 51 7.20 -32.10 -25.08
C ALA A 51 6.86 -33.46 -24.48
N THR A 52 7.42 -34.54 -25.05
CA THR A 52 7.28 -35.91 -24.52
C THR A 52 7.82 -36.00 -23.10
N ARG A 53 8.96 -35.36 -22.81
CA ARG A 53 9.51 -35.34 -21.46
C ARG A 53 8.62 -34.56 -20.49
N ALA A 54 8.18 -33.36 -20.87
CA ALA A 54 7.26 -32.56 -20.08
C ALA A 54 5.96 -33.33 -19.78
N GLN A 55 5.43 -34.07 -20.76
CA GLN A 55 4.28 -34.95 -20.55
C GLN A 55 4.56 -36.05 -19.52
N GLN A 56 5.71 -36.73 -19.60
CA GLN A 56 6.09 -37.78 -18.66
C GLN A 56 6.22 -37.27 -17.22
N ASP A 57 6.68 -36.04 -17.06
CA ASP A 57 6.90 -35.40 -15.77
C ASP A 57 5.66 -34.61 -15.28
N GLY A 58 4.58 -34.54 -16.08
CA GLY A 58 3.41 -33.71 -15.79
C GLY A 58 3.72 -32.20 -15.75
N ALA A 59 4.75 -31.78 -16.49
CA ALA A 59 5.32 -30.45 -16.45
C ALA A 59 4.84 -29.54 -17.61
N VAL A 60 5.08 -28.25 -17.44
CA VAL A 60 4.89 -27.23 -18.48
C VAL A 60 6.11 -27.18 -19.39
N LEU A 61 5.89 -27.15 -20.70
CA LEU A 61 6.93 -26.97 -21.69
C LEU A 61 7.16 -25.48 -21.98
N ILE A 62 8.40 -25.01 -21.87
CA ILE A 62 8.81 -23.68 -22.33
C ILE A 62 9.57 -23.83 -23.66
N VAL A 63 9.10 -23.16 -24.71
CA VAL A 63 9.77 -23.14 -26.03
C VAL A 63 10.15 -21.72 -26.40
N ALA A 64 11.42 -21.47 -26.67
CA ALA A 64 11.90 -20.16 -27.14
C ALA A 64 12.43 -20.27 -28.57
N LEU A 65 11.83 -19.52 -29.50
CA LEU A 65 12.24 -19.45 -30.92
C LEU A 65 12.75 -18.03 -31.22
N LEU A 66 14.07 -17.88 -31.34
CA LEU A 66 14.74 -16.61 -31.58
C LEU A 66 15.41 -16.65 -32.96
N GLY A 67 15.16 -15.65 -33.80
CA GLY A 67 15.84 -15.55 -35.10
C GLY A 67 14.97 -14.99 -36.23
N HIS A 68 15.21 -15.47 -37.45
CA HIS A 68 14.48 -15.02 -38.63
C HIS A 68 13.12 -15.72 -38.77
N GLY A 69 12.12 -14.97 -39.19
CA GLY A 69 10.79 -15.48 -39.49
C GLY A 69 10.14 -14.73 -40.64
N PHE A 70 9.23 -15.39 -41.36
CA PHE A 70 8.40 -14.78 -42.40
C PHE A 70 6.98 -15.34 -42.34
N THR A 71 6.03 -14.69 -43.00
CA THR A 71 4.63 -15.13 -43.05
C THR A 71 4.28 -15.76 -44.39
N ALA A 72 3.64 -16.93 -44.36
CA ALA A 72 3.07 -17.58 -45.54
C ALA A 72 2.13 -18.75 -45.20
N PRO A 73 0.80 -18.56 -44.97
CA PRO A 73 0.04 -17.42 -44.43
C PRO A 73 0.14 -17.27 -42.91
N ALA A 74 0.88 -18.16 -42.25
CA ALA A 74 1.18 -18.15 -40.82
C ALA A 74 2.70 -18.03 -40.60
N LEU A 75 3.15 -17.89 -39.35
CA LEU A 75 4.58 -17.73 -39.07
C LEU A 75 5.40 -18.97 -39.47
N ARG A 76 6.47 -18.73 -40.22
CA ARG A 76 7.50 -19.70 -40.61
C ARG A 76 8.83 -19.34 -39.98
N PHE A 77 9.36 -20.19 -39.10
CA PHE A 77 10.67 -20.00 -38.48
C PHE A 77 11.78 -20.51 -39.40
N MET A 78 12.77 -19.65 -39.66
CA MET A 78 13.86 -19.96 -40.57
C MET A 78 15.04 -20.57 -39.82
N VAL A 79 15.51 -21.70 -40.31
CA VAL A 79 16.76 -22.35 -39.88
C VAL A 79 17.88 -22.03 -40.88
N ARG A 80 19.12 -22.47 -40.62
CA ARG A 80 20.26 -22.15 -41.48
C ARG A 80 20.08 -22.60 -42.93
N GLY A 81 19.46 -23.77 -43.13
CA GLY A 81 19.16 -24.34 -44.45
C GLY A 81 17.92 -23.78 -45.14
N SER A 82 17.17 -22.85 -44.52
CA SER A 82 15.95 -22.32 -45.12
C SER A 82 16.25 -21.39 -46.30
N LEU A 83 15.38 -21.47 -47.32
CA LEU A 83 15.38 -20.56 -48.46
C LEU A 83 14.37 -19.44 -48.22
N LEU A 84 14.69 -18.23 -48.68
CA LEU A 84 13.78 -17.08 -48.59
C LEU A 84 12.45 -17.41 -49.28
N ALA A 85 11.33 -17.13 -48.61
CA ALA A 85 9.97 -17.32 -49.11
C ALA A 85 9.59 -18.76 -49.53
N SER A 86 10.36 -19.78 -49.12
CA SER A 86 10.00 -21.19 -49.32
C SER A 86 9.45 -21.79 -48.03
N SER A 87 8.12 -21.85 -47.92
CA SER A 87 7.44 -22.43 -46.75
C SER A 87 7.85 -23.88 -46.47
N ALA A 88 8.22 -24.65 -47.50
CA ALA A 88 8.68 -26.03 -47.36
C ALA A 88 10.07 -26.15 -46.71
N SER A 89 10.85 -25.08 -46.69
CA SER A 89 12.21 -25.07 -46.13
C SER A 89 12.28 -24.48 -44.72
N ALA A 90 11.14 -24.06 -44.16
CA ALA A 90 11.02 -23.39 -42.87
C ALA A 90 9.98 -24.09 -41.99
N LEU A 91 10.14 -23.95 -40.68
CA LEU A 91 9.29 -24.61 -39.69
C LEU A 91 7.95 -23.90 -39.54
N ASP A 92 6.85 -24.65 -39.57
CA ASP A 92 5.51 -24.16 -39.26
C ASP A 92 5.36 -23.95 -37.75
N VAL A 93 5.40 -22.70 -37.28
CA VAL A 93 5.37 -22.42 -35.83
C VAL A 93 3.98 -22.69 -35.23
N PRO A 94 2.87 -22.17 -35.80
CA PRO A 94 1.53 -22.48 -35.29
C PRO A 94 1.21 -23.98 -35.31
N GLY A 95 1.61 -24.69 -36.37
CA GLY A 95 1.43 -26.14 -36.44
C GLY A 95 2.15 -26.87 -35.30
N LEU A 96 3.43 -26.57 -35.11
CA LEU A 96 4.23 -27.16 -34.04
C LEU A 96 3.67 -26.87 -32.65
N LEU A 97 3.32 -25.60 -32.37
CA LEU A 97 2.77 -25.20 -31.07
C LEU A 97 1.41 -25.85 -30.79
N GLY A 98 0.56 -26.00 -31.82
CA GLY A 98 -0.73 -26.67 -31.69
C GLY A 98 -0.59 -28.16 -31.37
N GLU A 99 0.40 -28.84 -31.95
CA GLU A 99 0.68 -30.24 -31.67
C GLU A 99 1.21 -30.44 -30.26
N VAL A 100 2.25 -29.69 -29.84
CA VAL A 100 2.83 -29.89 -28.49
C VAL A 100 1.94 -29.40 -27.35
N ALA A 101 1.04 -28.44 -27.60
CA ALA A 101 0.01 -28.04 -26.63
C ALA A 101 -0.98 -29.16 -26.30
N ASN A 102 -1.12 -30.15 -27.19
CA ASN A 102 -1.93 -31.34 -26.95
C ASN A 102 -1.16 -32.48 -26.27
N GLU A 103 0.17 -32.39 -26.14
CA GLU A 103 1.01 -33.42 -25.51
C GLU A 103 1.39 -33.07 -24.07
N ALA A 104 1.85 -31.84 -23.84
CA ALA A 104 2.31 -31.37 -22.52
C ALA A 104 1.15 -30.86 -21.63
N GLU A 105 1.42 -30.69 -20.33
CA GLU A 105 0.42 -30.18 -19.38
C GLU A 105 0.11 -28.69 -19.59
N GLY A 106 1.06 -27.97 -20.17
CA GLY A 106 0.87 -26.64 -20.71
C GLY A 106 2.09 -26.23 -21.54
N VAL A 107 1.95 -25.20 -22.36
CA VAL A 107 3.02 -24.69 -23.21
C VAL A 107 3.15 -23.19 -23.05
N ILE A 108 4.36 -22.70 -22.84
CA ILE A 108 4.71 -21.28 -22.89
C ILE A 108 5.71 -21.07 -24.03
N ALA A 109 5.28 -20.39 -25.08
CA ALA A 109 6.10 -20.09 -26.24
C ALA A 109 6.60 -18.64 -26.21
N LEU A 110 7.91 -18.44 -26.36
CA LEU A 110 8.57 -17.15 -26.47
C LEU A 110 9.09 -16.99 -27.90
N VAL A 111 8.47 -16.12 -28.69
CA VAL A 111 8.75 -16.00 -30.13
C VAL A 111 9.34 -14.63 -30.45
N ASP A 112 10.66 -14.60 -30.68
CA ASP A 112 11.44 -13.40 -31.01
C ASP A 112 11.92 -13.44 -32.46
N THR A 113 10.96 -13.26 -33.36
CA THR A 113 11.16 -13.26 -34.81
C THR A 113 10.40 -12.11 -35.46
N CYS A 114 10.76 -11.73 -36.69
CA CYS A 114 9.86 -10.91 -37.50
C CYS A 114 8.50 -11.59 -37.64
N HIS A 115 7.43 -10.79 -37.67
CA HIS A 115 6.05 -11.28 -37.79
C HIS A 115 5.59 -12.27 -36.71
N ALA A 116 6.20 -12.23 -35.51
CA ALA A 116 5.85 -13.13 -34.40
C ALA A 116 4.35 -13.14 -34.06
N GLY A 117 3.61 -12.07 -34.35
CA GLY A 117 2.16 -11.98 -34.20
C GLY A 117 1.35 -13.05 -34.96
N ALA A 118 1.96 -13.76 -35.91
CA ALA A 118 1.36 -14.89 -36.64
C ALA A 118 1.78 -16.27 -36.08
N ALA A 119 2.40 -16.32 -34.90
CA ALA A 119 2.82 -17.56 -34.21
C ALA A 119 1.69 -18.36 -33.54
N PRO A 120 0.64 -17.74 -32.96
CA PRO A 120 -0.39 -18.50 -32.26
C PRO A 120 -1.12 -19.49 -33.20
N PRO A 121 -1.39 -20.73 -32.76
CA PRO A 121 -2.32 -21.63 -33.44
C PRO A 121 -3.72 -21.03 -33.55
N SER A 122 -4.50 -21.45 -34.55
CA SER A 122 -5.90 -21.06 -34.62
C SER A 122 -6.69 -21.67 -33.46
N PRO A 123 -7.74 -21.00 -32.95
CA PRO A 123 -8.60 -21.56 -31.91
C PRO A 123 -9.18 -22.93 -32.27
N ASP A 124 -9.51 -23.17 -33.54
CA ASP A 124 -10.04 -24.45 -34.01
C ASP A 124 -9.03 -25.59 -33.86
N THR A 125 -7.72 -25.33 -34.06
CA THR A 125 -6.67 -26.33 -33.86
C THR A 125 -6.52 -26.71 -32.39
N LEU A 126 -6.71 -25.75 -31.48
CA LEU A 126 -6.63 -25.99 -30.04
C LEU A 126 -7.90 -26.67 -29.51
N ALA A 127 -9.08 -26.25 -29.98
CA ALA A 127 -10.38 -26.76 -29.52
C ALA A 127 -10.68 -28.20 -29.98
N ASN A 128 -10.21 -28.61 -31.16
CA ASN A 128 -10.51 -29.93 -31.74
C ASN A 128 -9.36 -30.95 -31.56
N GLY A 129 -8.42 -30.68 -30.65
CA GLY A 129 -7.26 -31.53 -30.38
C GLY A 129 -7.58 -32.77 -29.53
N VAL A 130 -6.56 -33.60 -29.27
CA VAL A 130 -6.67 -34.88 -28.56
C VAL A 130 -7.17 -34.71 -27.11
N ARG A 131 -7.03 -33.52 -26.53
CA ARG A 131 -7.52 -33.19 -25.19
C ARG A 131 -8.92 -32.54 -25.19
N ASP A 132 -9.71 -32.69 -26.25
CA ASP A 132 -11.08 -32.13 -26.37
C ASP A 132 -11.15 -30.61 -26.03
N GLY A 133 -10.12 -29.87 -26.42
CA GLY A 133 -10.02 -28.43 -26.18
C GLY A 133 -9.47 -28.03 -24.80
N GLN A 134 -9.21 -28.99 -23.91
CA GLN A 134 -8.61 -28.78 -22.60
C GLN A 134 -7.08 -28.61 -22.69
N VAL A 135 -6.64 -27.54 -23.34
CA VAL A 135 -5.23 -27.20 -23.53
C VAL A 135 -4.88 -25.87 -22.88
N ARG A 136 -3.61 -25.74 -22.50
CA ARG A 136 -3.04 -24.54 -21.87
C ARG A 136 -1.86 -24.05 -22.70
N LEU A 137 -2.01 -22.90 -23.35
CA LEU A 137 -1.00 -22.31 -24.23
C LEU A 137 -0.90 -20.81 -23.97
N ALA A 138 0.30 -20.33 -23.69
CA ALA A 138 0.64 -18.91 -23.70
C ALA A 138 1.72 -18.64 -24.75
N VAL A 139 1.54 -17.62 -25.59
CA VAL A 139 2.49 -17.21 -26.63
C VAL A 139 2.85 -15.75 -26.43
N VAL A 140 4.12 -15.47 -26.13
CA VAL A 140 4.70 -14.14 -26.04
C VAL A 140 5.40 -13.83 -27.37
N MET A 141 5.05 -12.70 -27.98
CA MET A 141 5.42 -12.38 -29.35
C MET A 141 6.16 -11.05 -29.41
N ALA A 142 7.30 -11.03 -30.07
CA ALA A 142 8.14 -9.85 -30.13
C ALA A 142 7.57 -8.77 -31.06
N ALA A 143 6.71 -9.08 -32.03
CA ALA A 143 6.19 -8.08 -32.96
C ALA A 143 4.74 -8.38 -33.36
N ALA A 144 4.01 -7.36 -33.80
CA ALA A 144 2.74 -7.56 -34.51
C ALA A 144 2.95 -8.35 -35.81
N SER A 145 1.89 -8.95 -36.35
CA SER A 145 1.97 -9.82 -37.55
C SER A 145 2.49 -9.11 -38.80
N SER A 146 2.36 -7.78 -38.87
CA SER A 146 2.84 -6.94 -39.98
C SER A 146 4.11 -6.13 -39.64
N GLN A 147 4.74 -6.37 -38.48
CA GLN A 147 5.90 -5.61 -38.00
C GLN A 147 7.16 -6.50 -37.92
N ASP A 148 8.31 -5.91 -38.23
CA ASP A 148 9.62 -6.53 -37.99
C ASP A 148 10.02 -6.46 -36.51
N ALA A 149 10.65 -7.53 -36.01
CA ALA A 149 11.29 -7.55 -34.71
C ALA A 149 12.76 -7.12 -34.87
N TYR A 150 13.29 -6.36 -33.90
CA TYR A 150 14.66 -5.85 -33.97
C TYR A 150 15.49 -6.30 -32.77
N GLY A 151 16.75 -6.64 -33.01
CA GLY A 151 17.79 -6.72 -31.98
C GLY A 151 17.62 -7.78 -30.89
N MET A 152 16.67 -8.71 -31.02
CA MET A 152 16.27 -9.66 -29.98
C MET A 152 15.78 -8.96 -28.70
N ASN A 153 15.16 -7.79 -28.85
CA ASN A 153 14.80 -6.93 -27.72
C ASN A 153 13.78 -7.60 -26.79
N LEU A 154 12.88 -8.45 -27.29
CA LEU A 154 11.96 -9.21 -26.42
C LEU A 154 12.76 -10.10 -25.47
N SER A 155 13.66 -10.92 -26.01
CA SER A 155 14.42 -11.90 -25.24
C SER A 155 15.32 -11.23 -24.19
N LEU A 156 16.00 -10.14 -24.58
CA LEU A 156 16.85 -9.36 -23.67
C LEU A 156 16.03 -8.66 -22.58
N ALA A 157 14.93 -8.02 -22.95
CA ALA A 157 14.04 -7.36 -21.98
C ALA A 157 13.41 -8.36 -21.01
N LEU A 158 12.94 -9.51 -21.51
CA LEU A 158 12.37 -10.56 -20.68
C LEU A 158 13.41 -11.09 -19.69
N ALA A 159 14.62 -11.43 -20.13
CA ALA A 159 15.69 -11.87 -19.24
C ALA A 159 15.99 -10.83 -18.13
N ALA A 160 16.01 -9.54 -18.47
CA ALA A 160 16.20 -8.47 -17.49
C ALA A 160 15.05 -8.38 -16.47
N VAL A 161 13.80 -8.48 -16.93
CA VAL A 161 12.61 -8.47 -16.05
C VAL A 161 12.59 -9.70 -15.14
N LEU A 162 12.91 -10.88 -15.66
CA LEU A 162 12.93 -12.12 -14.88
C LEU A 162 14.00 -12.09 -13.78
N ARG A 163 15.20 -11.56 -14.06
CA ARG A 163 16.25 -11.35 -13.04
C ARG A 163 15.83 -10.35 -11.96
N ARG A 164 15.17 -9.27 -12.37
CA ARG A 164 14.76 -8.18 -11.47
C ARG A 164 13.53 -8.52 -10.63
N GLY A 165 12.63 -9.35 -11.16
CA GLY A 165 11.31 -9.62 -10.59
C GLY A 165 10.35 -8.42 -10.64
N LEU A 166 9.12 -8.64 -10.18
CA LEU A 166 8.05 -7.64 -10.12
C LEU A 166 7.63 -7.36 -8.67
N GLU A 167 7.41 -6.08 -8.36
CA GLU A 167 6.94 -5.64 -7.03
C GLU A 167 5.50 -6.06 -6.76
N ASN A 168 5.18 -6.38 -5.50
CA ASN A 168 3.83 -6.69 -5.03
C ASN A 168 3.16 -7.85 -5.77
N ARG A 169 3.93 -8.81 -6.29
CA ARG A 169 3.44 -10.03 -6.93
C ARG A 169 3.73 -11.25 -6.08
N GLY A 170 2.94 -12.31 -6.30
CA GLY A 170 3.16 -13.61 -5.67
C GLY A 170 4.49 -14.27 -6.08
N ALA A 171 4.70 -15.50 -5.60
CA ALA A 171 5.94 -16.26 -5.79
C ALA A 171 6.31 -16.55 -7.25
N HIS A 172 5.36 -16.45 -8.19
CA HIS A 172 5.53 -16.80 -9.58
C HIS A 172 5.12 -15.65 -10.51
N LEU A 173 5.84 -15.51 -11.62
CA LEU A 173 5.52 -14.59 -12.72
C LEU A 173 4.67 -15.32 -13.75
N LEU A 174 3.47 -14.80 -13.98
CA LEU A 174 2.54 -15.32 -14.98
C LEU A 174 2.71 -14.59 -16.32
N VAL A 175 2.29 -15.20 -17.42
CA VAL A 175 2.22 -14.52 -18.74
C VAL A 175 0.97 -13.63 -18.81
N ASP A 176 0.95 -12.61 -17.95
CA ASP A 176 -0.17 -11.69 -17.72
C ASP A 176 0.13 -10.25 -18.18
N ASP A 177 -0.84 -9.35 -18.05
CA ASP A 177 -0.70 -7.96 -18.49
C ASP A 177 0.37 -7.18 -17.71
N GLU A 178 0.68 -7.58 -16.48
CA GLU A 178 1.67 -6.89 -15.66
C GLU A 178 3.10 -7.28 -16.03
N LEU A 179 3.36 -8.57 -16.26
CA LEU A 179 4.62 -9.03 -16.85
C LEU A 179 4.82 -8.35 -18.21
N MET A 180 3.80 -8.37 -19.06
CA MET A 180 3.90 -7.76 -20.39
C MET A 180 4.11 -6.25 -20.35
N SER A 181 3.50 -5.54 -19.39
CA SER A 181 3.72 -4.10 -19.22
C SER A 181 5.15 -3.79 -18.81
N SER A 182 5.73 -4.60 -17.91
CA SER A 182 7.12 -4.45 -17.48
C SER A 182 8.11 -4.77 -18.59
N VAL A 183 7.85 -5.82 -19.39
CA VAL A 183 8.65 -6.15 -20.58
C VAL A 183 8.57 -5.05 -21.63
N ARG A 184 7.38 -4.49 -21.89
CA ARG A 184 7.21 -3.36 -22.83
C ARG A 184 7.97 -2.11 -22.37
N ALA A 185 7.92 -1.79 -21.08
CA ALA A 185 8.69 -0.68 -20.51
C ALA A 185 10.20 -0.88 -20.70
N GLU A 186 10.68 -2.10 -20.49
CA GLU A 186 12.10 -2.45 -20.69
C GLU A 186 12.51 -2.36 -22.18
N VAL A 187 11.68 -2.85 -23.10
CA VAL A 187 11.90 -2.70 -24.56
C VAL A 187 11.92 -1.22 -24.98
N LEU A 188 11.04 -0.39 -24.40
CA LEU A 188 11.02 1.05 -24.65
C LEU A 188 12.31 1.73 -24.16
N ASN A 189 12.81 1.34 -22.97
CA ASN A 189 14.08 1.83 -22.42
C ASN A 189 15.28 1.49 -23.31
N GLN A 190 15.20 0.40 -24.08
CA GLN A 190 16.20 0.01 -25.08
C GLN A 190 16.08 0.80 -26.40
N GLY A 191 15.17 1.78 -26.46
CA GLY A 191 14.98 2.66 -27.62
C GLY A 191 14.21 2.03 -28.77
N SER A 192 13.44 0.96 -28.52
CA SER A 192 12.72 0.22 -29.56
C SER A 192 11.22 0.54 -29.58
N GLY A 193 10.67 0.81 -30.77
CA GLY A 193 9.22 0.97 -31.01
C GLY A 193 8.49 -0.34 -31.32
N GLN A 194 9.05 -1.46 -30.86
CA GLN A 194 8.57 -2.80 -31.18
C GLN A 194 7.33 -3.18 -30.35
N SER A 195 6.29 -3.65 -31.01
CA SER A 195 5.02 -3.99 -30.35
C SER A 195 5.06 -5.41 -29.77
N ILE A 196 5.26 -5.51 -28.45
CA ILE A 196 5.24 -6.80 -27.75
C ILE A 196 3.79 -7.26 -27.51
N GLY A 197 3.45 -8.43 -28.03
CA GLY A 197 2.13 -9.06 -27.90
C GLY A 197 2.12 -10.28 -26.98
N ARG A 198 0.91 -10.66 -26.52
CA ARG A 198 0.65 -11.95 -25.88
C ARG A 198 -0.65 -12.55 -26.42
N SER A 199 -0.70 -13.88 -26.49
CA SER A 199 -1.91 -14.66 -26.74
C SER A 199 -1.98 -15.77 -25.70
N VAL A 200 -3.12 -15.95 -25.04
CA VAL A 200 -3.31 -16.97 -24.01
C VAL A 200 -4.59 -17.74 -24.32
N PHE A 201 -4.48 -19.06 -24.32
CA PHE A 201 -5.58 -20.01 -24.42
C PHE A 201 -5.44 -20.98 -23.25
N ASP A 202 -6.26 -20.81 -22.22
CA ASP A 202 -6.28 -21.69 -21.05
C ASP A 202 -7.74 -22.12 -20.82
N GLN A 203 -8.05 -23.36 -21.19
CA GLN A 203 -9.38 -23.98 -21.06
C GLN A 203 -9.32 -25.21 -20.15
N TYR A 204 -8.29 -25.33 -19.30
CA TYR A 204 -8.13 -26.44 -18.39
C TYR A 204 -8.46 -26.05 -16.95
N ASP A 205 -9.75 -26.12 -16.61
CA ASP A 205 -10.28 -25.74 -15.30
C ASP A 205 -9.78 -26.60 -14.12
N PHE A 206 -9.21 -27.77 -14.41
CA PHE A 206 -8.70 -28.71 -13.39
C PHE A 206 -7.22 -28.51 -13.05
N ALA A 207 -6.55 -27.51 -13.64
CA ALA A 207 -5.17 -27.21 -13.32
C ALA A 207 -4.99 -26.86 -11.83
N GLU A 208 -4.09 -27.57 -11.14
CA GLU A 208 -3.78 -27.30 -9.73
C GLU A 208 -3.08 -25.93 -9.52
N SER A 209 -2.43 -25.40 -10.56
CA SER A 209 -1.70 -24.14 -10.52
C SER A 209 -1.85 -23.32 -11.82
N PRO A 210 -1.77 -21.97 -11.74
CA PRO A 210 -1.76 -21.12 -12.94
C PRO A 210 -0.53 -21.42 -13.82
N LEU A 211 -0.64 -21.12 -15.11
CA LEU A 211 0.47 -21.27 -16.06
C LEU A 211 1.51 -20.17 -15.82
N TRP A 212 2.57 -20.48 -15.08
CA TRP A 212 3.63 -19.55 -14.70
C TRP A 212 4.91 -19.76 -15.51
N LEU A 213 5.63 -18.68 -15.78
CA LEU A 213 6.84 -18.66 -16.62
C LEU A 213 8.13 -18.82 -15.80
N ALA A 214 8.20 -18.15 -14.65
CA ALA A 214 9.39 -18.13 -13.78
C ALA A 214 8.98 -17.85 -12.33
N HIS A 215 9.87 -18.13 -11.38
CA HIS A 215 9.76 -17.58 -10.03
C HIS A 215 9.94 -16.06 -10.06
N ASN A 216 9.16 -15.36 -9.24
CA ASN A 216 9.33 -13.94 -9.06
C ASN A 216 10.52 -13.68 -8.12
N ALA A 217 11.63 -13.21 -8.67
CA ALA A 217 12.85 -12.91 -7.92
C ALA A 217 12.60 -12.02 -6.69
N ARG A 218 11.63 -11.08 -6.77
CA ARG A 218 11.28 -10.20 -5.64
C ARG A 218 10.41 -10.87 -4.59
N ALA A 219 9.51 -11.76 -4.99
CA ALA A 219 8.71 -12.55 -4.04
C ALA A 219 9.52 -13.69 -3.39
N SER A 220 10.66 -14.03 -3.99
CA SER A 220 11.57 -15.06 -3.48
C SER A 220 12.34 -14.63 -2.23
N TYR A 221 12.30 -13.34 -1.88
CA TYR A 221 12.66 -12.83 -0.55
C TYR A 221 11.51 -12.97 0.48
N GLY A 222 10.58 -13.89 0.24
CA GLY A 222 9.45 -14.22 1.11
C GLY A 222 9.86 -14.64 2.51
N THR A 223 8.88 -15.06 3.32
CA THR A 223 9.00 -15.34 4.77
C THR A 223 10.16 -16.28 5.17
N SER A 224 10.68 -17.09 4.24
CA SER A 224 11.78 -18.03 4.45
C SER A 224 13.17 -17.52 4.06
N SER A 225 13.30 -16.37 3.39
CA SER A 225 14.60 -15.82 3.01
C SER A 225 15.38 -15.34 4.24
N GLU A 226 16.68 -15.65 4.30
CA GLU A 226 17.54 -15.19 5.39
C GLU A 226 17.90 -13.70 5.29
N ILE A 227 17.87 -13.15 4.08
CA ILE A 227 18.16 -11.74 3.77
C ILE A 227 16.85 -11.11 3.26
N GLY A 228 16.45 -9.99 3.84
CA GLY A 228 15.25 -9.26 3.45
C GLY A 228 15.49 -8.33 2.24
N PRO A 229 14.43 -7.64 1.79
CA PRO A 229 14.47 -6.82 0.58
C PRO A 229 15.35 -5.56 0.72
N VAL A 230 15.50 -5.01 1.93
CA VAL A 230 16.30 -3.79 2.16
C VAL A 230 17.78 -4.09 1.99
N ALA A 231 18.25 -5.18 2.60
CA ALA A 231 19.61 -5.67 2.50
C ALA A 231 19.93 -6.13 1.08
N ALA A 232 19.03 -6.87 0.42
CA ALA A 232 19.21 -7.29 -0.96
C ALA A 232 19.44 -6.08 -1.88
N ARG A 233 18.61 -5.05 -1.77
CA ARG A 233 18.78 -3.80 -2.52
C ARG A 233 20.12 -3.11 -2.22
N LEU A 234 20.48 -2.96 -0.94
CA LEU A 234 21.73 -2.31 -0.55
C LEU A 234 22.97 -3.09 -1.04
N LEU A 235 22.91 -4.42 -1.02
CA LEU A 235 23.96 -5.29 -1.58
C LEU A 235 24.03 -5.14 -3.09
N ASP A 236 22.88 -5.11 -3.77
CA ASP A 236 22.78 -4.92 -5.20
C ASP A 236 23.40 -3.59 -5.67
N GLU A 237 23.09 -2.50 -4.97
CA GLU A 237 23.66 -1.17 -5.21
C GLU A 237 25.17 -1.14 -4.89
N SER A 238 25.58 -1.76 -3.78
CA SER A 238 26.98 -1.73 -3.34
C SER A 238 27.90 -2.63 -4.19
N THR A 239 27.34 -3.57 -4.93
CA THR A 239 28.06 -4.54 -5.78
C THR A 239 27.84 -4.32 -7.27
N GLU A 240 27.28 -3.17 -7.65
CA GLU A 240 27.11 -2.80 -9.05
C GLU A 240 28.46 -2.81 -9.78
N GLY A 241 28.51 -3.52 -10.91
CA GLY A 241 29.73 -3.69 -11.73
C GLY A 241 30.70 -4.77 -11.27
N TRP A 242 30.43 -5.48 -10.17
CA TRP A 242 31.31 -6.55 -9.70
C TRP A 242 31.10 -7.86 -10.50
N PRO A 243 32.16 -8.54 -10.92
CA PRO A 243 32.06 -9.86 -11.52
C PRO A 243 31.60 -10.90 -10.48
N ASN A 244 30.88 -11.94 -10.91
CA ASN A 244 30.39 -13.04 -10.06
C ASN A 244 29.44 -12.61 -8.93
N ARG A 245 28.73 -11.49 -9.10
CA ARG A 245 27.62 -11.13 -8.21
C ARG A 245 26.58 -12.25 -8.22
N PRO A 246 26.16 -12.77 -7.05
CA PRO A 246 25.16 -13.81 -7.01
C PRO A 246 23.81 -13.27 -7.47
N THR A 247 23.06 -14.12 -8.18
CA THR A 247 21.69 -13.83 -8.61
C THR A 247 20.75 -13.64 -7.41
N ARG A 248 21.07 -14.27 -6.27
CA ARG A 248 20.36 -14.18 -4.99
C ARG A 248 21.30 -14.02 -3.81
N TRP A 249 20.95 -13.12 -2.91
CA TRP A 249 21.66 -12.93 -1.66
C TRP A 249 21.17 -13.90 -0.59
N SER A 250 22.08 -14.71 -0.07
CA SER A 250 21.95 -15.48 1.16
C SER A 250 23.18 -15.22 2.02
N ASN A 251 23.16 -15.59 3.30
CA ASN A 251 24.36 -15.46 4.14
C ASN A 251 25.54 -16.26 3.56
N ALA A 252 25.24 -17.41 2.94
CA ALA A 252 26.23 -18.25 2.27
C ALA A 252 26.77 -17.58 1.00
N SER A 253 25.90 -17.08 0.12
CA SER A 253 26.35 -16.43 -1.12
C SER A 253 27.09 -15.12 -0.83
N LEU A 254 26.66 -14.34 0.16
CA LEU A 254 27.37 -13.13 0.62
C LEU A 254 28.76 -13.45 1.18
N THR A 255 28.87 -14.53 1.96
CA THR A 255 30.16 -14.98 2.50
C THR A 255 31.09 -15.52 1.41
N ALA A 256 30.55 -16.31 0.49
CA ALA A 256 31.30 -16.80 -0.67
C ALA A 256 31.76 -15.63 -1.54
N PHE A 257 30.87 -14.69 -1.84
CA PHE A 257 31.15 -13.49 -2.62
C PHE A 257 32.26 -12.63 -2.02
N LEU A 258 32.22 -12.35 -0.71
CA LEU A 258 33.29 -11.64 -0.01
C LEU A 258 34.61 -12.42 0.04
N SER A 259 34.56 -13.75 -0.03
CA SER A 259 35.75 -14.61 -0.05
C SER A 259 36.36 -14.74 -1.45
N SER A 260 35.53 -14.66 -2.50
CA SER A 260 35.94 -14.74 -3.91
C SER A 260 36.21 -13.39 -4.57
N GLY A 261 35.69 -12.30 -3.99
CA GLY A 261 35.66 -10.95 -4.55
C GLY A 261 36.98 -10.18 -4.39
N GLY A 262 37.78 -10.21 -5.45
CA GLY A 262 38.64 -9.16 -6.02
C GLY A 262 39.44 -8.23 -5.10
N LEU A 263 40.76 -8.40 -5.08
CA LEU A 263 41.73 -7.38 -4.64
C LEU A 263 41.67 -6.09 -5.48
N ASP A 264 40.99 -6.12 -6.63
CA ASP A 264 40.96 -5.03 -7.63
C ASP A 264 39.72 -4.13 -7.53
N GLN A 265 38.85 -4.30 -6.53
CA GLN A 265 37.65 -3.48 -6.36
C GLN A 265 37.88 -2.20 -5.54
N PRO A 266 37.07 -1.14 -5.71
CA PRO A 266 37.17 0.06 -4.90
C PRO A 266 37.03 -0.27 -3.40
N PRO A 267 37.99 0.16 -2.54
CA PRO A 267 37.97 -0.16 -1.11
C PRO A 267 36.66 0.25 -0.41
N THR A 268 36.02 1.32 -0.87
CA THR A 268 34.77 1.85 -0.31
C THR A 268 33.58 0.92 -0.50
N GLN A 269 33.43 0.31 -1.69
CA GLN A 269 32.34 -0.64 -1.96
C GLN A 269 32.51 -1.92 -1.12
N ARG A 270 33.75 -2.43 -1.02
CA ARG A 270 34.05 -3.60 -0.21
C ARG A 270 33.73 -3.38 1.27
N ILE A 271 34.18 -2.25 1.83
CA ILE A 271 33.88 -1.87 3.22
C ILE A 271 32.36 -1.83 3.42
N ARG A 272 31.60 -1.25 2.48
CA ARG A 272 30.14 -1.18 2.60
C ARG A 272 29.48 -2.56 2.62
N VAL A 273 29.93 -3.51 1.79
CA VAL A 273 29.39 -4.89 1.79
C VAL A 273 29.74 -5.62 3.10
N GLU A 274 30.95 -5.40 3.63
CA GLU A 274 31.37 -5.95 4.94
C GLU A 274 30.54 -5.35 6.09
N GLU A 275 30.23 -4.05 6.05
CA GLU A 275 29.32 -3.38 6.99
C GLU A 275 27.90 -3.96 6.92
N ILE A 276 27.32 -4.10 5.71
CA ILE A 276 25.99 -4.68 5.53
C ILE A 276 25.95 -6.12 6.09
N LYS A 277 27.02 -6.91 5.89
CA LYS A 277 27.13 -8.24 6.49
C LYS A 277 27.13 -8.20 8.03
N ALA A 278 27.84 -7.26 8.63
CA ALA A 278 27.86 -7.09 10.08
C ALA A 278 26.49 -6.64 10.62
N GLU A 279 25.83 -5.71 9.92
CA GLU A 279 24.49 -5.23 10.25
C GLU A 279 23.44 -6.35 10.13
N LEU A 280 23.52 -7.22 9.11
CA LEU A 280 22.66 -8.41 8.98
C LEU A 280 22.81 -9.41 10.13
N GLN A 281 24.04 -9.59 10.65
CA GLN A 281 24.25 -10.42 11.85
C GLN A 281 23.56 -9.81 13.08
N GLU A 282 23.56 -8.48 13.18
CA GLU A 282 22.84 -7.79 14.24
C GLU A 282 21.32 -7.95 14.08
N CYS A 283 20.79 -7.81 12.86
CA CYS A 283 19.37 -8.08 12.58
C CYS A 283 18.96 -9.48 13.06
N LYS A 284 19.77 -10.51 12.76
CA LYS A 284 19.51 -11.89 13.17
C LYS A 284 19.47 -12.05 14.70
N ARG A 285 20.39 -11.42 15.42
CA ARG A 285 20.41 -11.43 16.90
C ARG A 285 19.19 -10.73 17.47
N THR A 286 18.87 -9.54 16.97
CA THR A 286 17.72 -8.75 17.41
C THR A 286 16.41 -9.50 17.17
N VAL A 287 16.20 -10.06 15.99
CA VAL A 287 15.01 -10.89 15.68
C VAL A 287 14.86 -12.05 16.67
N LYS A 288 15.97 -12.71 17.03
CA LYS A 288 15.97 -13.79 18.02
C LYS A 288 15.55 -13.28 19.41
N VAL A 289 16.19 -12.22 19.90
CA VAL A 289 15.89 -11.61 21.20
C VAL A 289 14.42 -11.19 21.29
N LEU A 290 13.90 -10.51 20.26
CA LEU A 290 12.50 -10.05 20.26
C LEU A 290 11.50 -11.22 20.24
N LYS A 291 11.79 -12.30 19.50
CA LYS A 291 10.95 -13.50 19.50
C LYS A 291 10.96 -14.23 20.83
N GLU A 292 12.12 -14.32 21.48
CA GLU A 292 12.28 -15.01 22.77
C GLU A 292 11.64 -14.24 23.92
N HIS A 293 11.76 -12.90 23.93
CA HIS A 293 11.36 -12.08 25.08
C HIS A 293 10.05 -11.30 24.89
N LEU A 294 9.54 -11.16 23.66
CA LEU A 294 8.28 -10.47 23.37
C LEU A 294 7.32 -11.31 22.50
N PRO A 295 6.98 -12.56 22.89
CA PRO A 295 6.14 -13.45 22.08
C PRO A 295 4.76 -12.84 21.76
N GLU A 296 4.18 -12.09 22.70
CA GLU A 296 2.88 -11.45 22.54
C GLU A 296 2.90 -10.31 21.49
N ALA A 297 4.06 -9.67 21.29
CA ALA A 297 4.23 -8.64 20.27
C ALA A 297 4.39 -9.20 18.85
N MET A 298 4.55 -10.53 18.69
CA MET A 298 4.81 -11.19 17.40
C MET A 298 3.55 -11.42 16.55
N ARG A 299 2.42 -10.81 16.94
CA ARG A 299 1.17 -10.86 16.16
C ARG A 299 1.23 -9.83 15.03
N THR A 300 0.82 -10.20 13.82
CA THR A 300 0.84 -9.32 12.63
C THR A 300 0.18 -7.95 12.87
N ALA A 301 -0.93 -7.92 13.61
CA ALA A 301 -1.62 -6.68 13.96
C ALA A 301 -0.79 -5.75 14.87
N VAL A 302 -0.05 -6.32 15.83
CA VAL A 302 0.84 -5.56 16.72
C VAL A 302 2.06 -5.05 15.96
N LEU A 303 2.68 -5.90 15.15
CA LEU A 303 3.80 -5.50 14.28
C LEU A 303 3.42 -4.36 13.34
N ARG A 304 2.20 -4.40 12.77
CA ARG A 304 1.65 -3.33 11.91
C ARG A 304 1.56 -2.00 12.65
N LYS A 305 0.93 -2.01 13.83
CA LYS A 305 0.75 -0.79 14.65
C LYS A 305 2.09 -0.24 15.12
N ALA A 306 2.99 -1.12 15.56
CA ALA A 306 4.33 -0.75 15.99
C ALA A 306 5.15 -0.14 14.84
N ALA A 307 5.11 -0.72 13.65
CA ALA A 307 5.77 -0.17 12.46
C ALA A 307 5.24 1.22 12.11
N ARG A 308 3.91 1.41 12.15
CA ARG A 308 3.28 2.72 11.92
C ARG A 308 3.72 3.74 12.96
N ARG A 309 3.66 3.39 14.25
CA ARG A 309 4.07 4.27 15.37
C ARG A 309 5.56 4.61 15.32
N ALA A 310 6.40 3.67 14.87
CA ALA A 310 7.82 3.89 14.66
C ALA A 310 8.10 4.83 13.46
N GLY A 311 7.14 5.05 12.56
CA GLY A 311 7.26 5.91 11.38
C GLY A 311 7.77 5.20 10.13
N PHE A 312 7.53 3.89 10.02
CA PHE A 312 8.05 3.08 8.91
C PHE A 312 7.23 3.27 7.62
N PRO A 313 7.83 3.04 6.44
CA PRO A 313 7.16 3.28 5.16
C PRO A 313 5.99 2.31 4.93
N ALA A 314 4.97 2.77 4.20
CA ALA A 314 3.71 2.07 3.99
C ALA A 314 3.84 0.58 3.55
N PRO A 315 4.78 0.19 2.65
CA PRO A 315 4.94 -1.21 2.27
C PRO A 315 5.26 -2.14 3.45
N LEU A 316 6.09 -1.69 4.40
CA LEU A 316 6.45 -2.46 5.61
C LEU A 316 5.31 -2.50 6.63
N VAL A 317 4.41 -1.53 6.61
CA VAL A 317 3.22 -1.48 7.48
C VAL A 317 2.14 -2.43 6.97
N SER A 318 1.94 -2.50 5.65
CA SER A 318 0.89 -3.33 5.05
C SER A 318 1.11 -4.83 5.30
N ASP A 319 2.33 -5.31 5.06
CA ASP A 319 2.74 -6.71 5.28
C ASP A 319 3.96 -6.79 6.24
N PRO A 320 3.75 -6.65 7.55
CA PRO A 320 4.84 -6.54 8.50
C PRO A 320 5.44 -7.90 8.83
N GLN A 321 6.66 -8.14 8.37
CA GLN A 321 7.51 -9.23 8.87
C GLN A 321 8.54 -8.68 9.84
N LEU A 322 8.69 -9.33 11.01
CA LEU A 322 9.66 -8.88 12.01
C LEU A 322 11.08 -8.75 11.45
N ARG A 323 11.49 -9.69 10.59
CA ARG A 323 12.78 -9.65 9.88
C ARG A 323 12.94 -8.32 9.13
N ASP A 324 11.96 -7.97 8.31
CA ASP A 324 12.01 -6.80 7.43
C ASP A 324 11.95 -5.49 8.22
N LEU A 325 11.15 -5.46 9.31
CA LEU A 325 11.10 -4.32 10.22
C LEU A 325 12.44 -4.09 10.92
N VAL A 326 13.06 -5.15 11.44
CA VAL A 326 14.37 -5.06 12.10
C VAL A 326 15.46 -4.70 11.08
N GLU A 327 15.41 -5.29 9.89
CA GLU A 327 16.37 -5.00 8.82
C GLU A 327 16.30 -3.54 8.37
N TYR A 328 15.09 -3.01 8.18
CA TYR A 328 14.88 -1.59 7.92
C TYR A 328 15.45 -0.73 9.05
N ALA A 329 15.11 -1.06 10.31
CA ALA A 329 15.55 -0.28 11.47
C ALA A 329 17.08 -0.26 11.66
N VAL A 330 17.77 -1.34 11.28
CA VAL A 330 19.22 -1.45 11.42
C VAL A 330 19.96 -0.85 10.23
N LEU A 331 19.51 -1.11 9.00
CA LEU A 331 20.22 -0.71 7.78
C LEU A 331 19.93 0.73 7.35
N GLU A 332 18.67 1.19 7.48
CA GLU A 332 18.26 2.56 7.13
C GLU A 332 18.36 3.51 8.33
N GLY A 333 18.44 2.98 9.55
CA GLY A 333 18.73 3.74 10.79
C GLY A 333 20.22 3.95 11.07
N SER A 334 21.09 3.38 10.22
CA SER A 334 22.55 3.51 10.35
C SER A 334 22.97 4.97 10.18
N PRO A 335 23.93 5.52 10.97
CA PRO A 335 24.29 6.95 10.98
C PRO A 335 24.73 7.53 9.63
N TYR A 336 24.98 6.69 8.63
CA TYR A 336 25.28 7.06 7.25
C TYR A 336 24.03 7.41 6.42
N VAL A 337 22.86 6.89 6.80
CA VAL A 337 21.56 7.14 6.18
C VAL A 337 20.71 7.96 7.16
N ARG A 338 20.66 9.27 6.91
CA ARG A 338 20.24 10.31 7.86
C ARG A 338 18.72 10.39 8.08
N THR A 339 18.10 9.48 8.81
CA THR A 339 16.78 9.77 9.39
C THR A 339 16.67 9.38 10.86
N THR A 340 16.33 10.34 11.70
CA THR A 340 16.06 10.16 13.15
C THR A 340 14.88 9.24 13.47
N HIS A 341 14.14 8.81 12.45
CA HIS A 341 12.87 8.09 12.56
C HIS A 341 12.98 6.58 12.26
N SER A 342 14.13 6.09 11.77
CA SER A 342 14.34 4.69 11.36
C SER A 342 15.18 3.87 12.35
N SER A 343 15.20 4.20 13.64
CA SER A 343 16.08 3.54 14.61
C SER A 343 15.48 2.26 15.20
N LEU A 344 16.34 1.32 15.61
CA LEU A 344 15.92 0.09 16.28
C LEU A 344 15.31 0.37 17.65
N GLY A 345 15.80 1.38 18.37
CA GLY A 345 15.24 1.82 19.64
C GLY A 345 13.77 2.25 19.52
N ARG A 346 13.40 2.96 18.44
CA ARG A 346 12.00 3.33 18.16
C ARG A 346 11.12 2.11 17.89
N LEU A 347 11.60 1.14 17.11
CA LEU A 347 10.84 -0.09 16.84
C LEU A 347 10.54 -0.86 18.14
N VAL A 348 11.55 -1.07 18.99
CA VAL A 348 11.40 -1.81 20.25
C VAL A 348 10.47 -1.06 21.22
N ALA A 349 10.61 0.26 21.32
CA ALA A 349 9.70 1.08 22.13
C ALA A 349 8.25 1.00 21.63
N ALA A 350 8.03 1.05 20.32
CA ALA A 350 6.70 0.91 19.74
C ALA A 350 6.09 -0.48 19.98
N LEU A 351 6.90 -1.55 19.89
CA LEU A 351 6.45 -2.92 20.19
C LEU A 351 5.98 -3.08 21.64
N LEU A 352 6.70 -2.52 22.61
CA LEU A 352 6.33 -2.58 24.02
C LEU A 352 5.00 -1.85 24.29
N VAL A 353 4.83 -0.64 23.72
CA VAL A 353 3.62 0.16 23.91
C VAL A 353 2.41 -0.47 23.22
N GLU A 354 2.56 -0.97 21.99
CA GLU A 354 1.45 -1.58 21.24
C GLU A 354 1.05 -2.96 21.77
N ALA A 355 1.99 -3.66 22.42
CA ALA A 355 1.69 -4.92 23.11
C ALA A 355 1.16 -4.71 24.54
N ASP A 356 1.26 -3.49 25.08
CA ASP A 356 0.97 -3.15 26.48
C ASP A 356 1.80 -3.97 27.48
N ILE A 357 3.11 -4.07 27.23
CA ILE A 357 4.05 -4.90 28.00
C ILE A 357 5.18 -4.06 28.58
N THR A 358 5.51 -4.31 29.84
CA THR A 358 6.75 -3.79 30.45
C THR A 358 7.93 -4.62 29.98
N ALA A 359 9.04 -3.97 29.59
CA ALA A 359 10.24 -4.67 29.16
C ALA A 359 10.68 -5.72 30.19
N PRO A 360 10.85 -7.00 29.80
CA PRO A 360 11.49 -8.00 30.65
C PRO A 360 12.92 -7.59 31.00
N VAL A 361 13.43 -8.04 32.14
CA VAL A 361 14.79 -7.70 32.63
C VAL A 361 15.85 -8.02 31.58
N GLU A 362 15.72 -9.16 30.90
CA GLU A 362 16.65 -9.58 29.86
C GLU A 362 16.63 -8.66 28.62
N LEU A 363 15.47 -8.09 28.30
CA LEU A 363 15.33 -7.11 27.22
C LEU A 363 15.90 -5.76 27.65
N ASP A 364 15.68 -5.34 28.88
CA ASP A 364 16.28 -4.11 29.44
C ASP A 364 17.82 -4.19 29.49
N ASP A 365 18.38 -5.35 29.86
CA ASP A 365 19.82 -5.61 29.83
C ASP A 365 20.36 -5.57 28.39
N TRP A 366 19.64 -6.19 27.44
CA TRP A 366 20.00 -6.12 26.02
C TRP A 366 19.97 -4.67 25.51
N ILE A 367 18.90 -3.91 25.79
CA ILE A 367 18.76 -2.48 25.46
C ILE A 367 19.92 -1.68 26.08
N GLY A 368 20.24 -1.94 27.35
CA GLY A 368 21.32 -1.26 28.07
C GLY A 368 22.71 -1.51 27.49
N SER A 369 22.92 -2.67 26.86
CA SER A 369 24.16 -3.03 26.16
C SER A 369 24.23 -2.49 24.72
N HIS A 370 23.11 -2.00 24.17
CA HIS A 370 22.99 -1.66 22.77
C HIS A 370 23.30 -0.17 22.50
N ARG A 371 23.79 0.11 21.27
CA ARG A 371 24.23 1.45 20.85
C ARG A 371 23.11 2.50 20.82
N ASP A 372 21.84 2.05 20.86
CA ASP A 372 20.65 2.87 20.62
C ASP A 372 19.79 3.10 21.87
N VAL A 373 20.37 2.92 23.07
CA VAL A 373 19.67 3.04 24.36
C VAL A 373 18.99 4.40 24.56
N VAL A 374 19.59 5.48 24.05
CA VAL A 374 19.02 6.83 24.15
C VAL A 374 17.77 6.95 23.29
N SER A 375 17.83 6.49 22.03
CA SER A 375 16.68 6.51 21.13
C SER A 375 15.53 5.68 21.68
N PHE A 376 15.81 4.51 22.26
CA PHE A 376 14.79 3.71 22.94
C PHE A 376 14.12 4.47 24.09
N LYS A 377 14.90 5.03 25.02
CA LYS A 377 14.34 5.71 26.21
C LYS A 377 13.52 6.94 25.83
N ASP A 378 14.00 7.72 24.86
CA ASP A 378 13.30 8.90 24.37
C ASP A 378 12.00 8.49 23.66
N ALA A 379 12.06 7.50 22.77
CA ALA A 379 10.88 7.00 22.04
C ALA A 379 9.86 6.33 22.95
N HIS A 380 10.30 5.53 23.93
CA HIS A 380 9.40 4.86 24.87
C HIS A 380 8.66 5.89 25.72
N LYS A 381 9.37 6.91 26.22
CA LYS A 381 8.76 8.02 26.95
C LYS A 381 7.81 8.82 26.05
N GLU A 382 8.21 9.15 24.83
CA GLU A 382 7.38 9.83 23.82
C GLU A 382 6.08 9.06 23.58
N PHE A 383 6.15 7.75 23.32
CA PHE A 383 5.00 6.91 23.01
C PHE A 383 4.07 6.67 24.21
N GLN A 384 4.61 6.48 25.41
CA GLN A 384 3.81 6.36 26.63
C GLN A 384 3.08 7.68 26.95
N GLN A 385 3.78 8.81 26.78
CA GLN A 385 3.19 10.14 26.99
C GLN A 385 2.13 10.46 25.94
N ALA A 386 2.36 10.11 24.68
CA ALA A 386 1.38 10.28 23.60
C ALA A 386 0.11 9.45 23.86
N ASP A 387 0.24 8.22 24.39
CA ASP A 387 -0.92 7.38 24.73
C ASP A 387 -1.70 7.93 25.94
N HIS A 388 -1.01 8.33 27.01
CA HIS A 388 -1.65 8.90 28.21
C HIS A 388 -2.27 10.28 27.95
N SER A 389 -1.62 11.11 27.14
CA SER A 389 -2.11 12.46 26.86
C SER A 389 -3.20 12.48 25.80
N ALA A 390 -3.22 11.51 24.88
CA ALA A 390 -4.37 11.26 23.98
C ALA A 390 -5.59 10.74 24.73
N ARG A 391 -5.40 10.04 25.86
CA ARG A 391 -6.48 9.50 26.72
C ARG A 391 -7.20 10.54 27.55
N THR A 392 -6.64 11.74 27.77
CA THR A 392 -7.28 12.82 28.54
C THR A 392 -7.94 13.83 27.62
N ARG A 393 -9.26 13.78 27.53
CA ARG A 393 -10.05 14.57 26.57
C ARG A 393 -11.15 15.36 27.24
N LEU A 394 -11.37 16.59 26.75
CA LEU A 394 -12.59 17.35 27.04
C LEU A 394 -13.49 17.23 25.81
N VAL A 395 -14.62 16.56 25.96
CA VAL A 395 -15.66 16.50 24.93
C VAL A 395 -16.64 17.65 25.15
N LEU A 396 -16.91 18.41 24.10
CA LEU A 396 -17.84 19.53 24.07
C LEU A 396 -18.95 19.23 23.08
N GLY A 397 -20.12 18.85 23.58
CA GLY A 397 -21.33 18.59 22.80
C GLY A 397 -22.15 19.86 22.63
N ILE A 398 -22.31 20.29 21.38
CA ILE A 398 -23.06 21.48 21.02
C ILE A 398 -24.37 21.05 20.35
N PRO A 399 -25.53 21.29 20.99
CA PRO A 399 -26.81 20.93 20.43
C PRO A 399 -27.14 21.75 19.19
N SER A 400 -27.80 21.11 18.23
CA SER A 400 -28.36 21.79 17.07
C SER A 400 -29.51 22.70 17.52
N ILE A 401 -29.63 23.88 16.93
CA ILE A 401 -30.87 24.66 17.03
C ILE A 401 -31.68 24.35 15.77
N ALA A 402 -32.85 23.73 15.94
CA ALA A 402 -33.86 23.67 14.89
C ALA A 402 -34.29 25.10 14.53
N GLY A 403 -33.65 25.67 13.51
CA GLY A 403 -33.97 27.01 13.05
C GLY A 403 -35.33 27.00 12.36
N ARG A 404 -36.36 27.59 12.97
CA ARG A 404 -37.46 28.16 12.18
C ARG A 404 -36.83 29.19 11.25
N GLN A 405 -36.74 28.89 9.95
CA GLN A 405 -36.45 29.89 8.94
C GLN A 405 -37.45 31.03 9.15
N ARG A 406 -36.99 32.18 9.67
CA ARG A 406 -37.79 33.39 9.62
C ARG A 406 -37.86 33.76 8.14
N SER A 407 -39.06 33.68 7.56
CA SER A 407 -39.33 34.21 6.23
C SER A 407 -39.01 35.71 6.23
N GLY A 408 -37.84 36.06 5.68
CA GLY A 408 -37.39 37.43 5.48
C GLY A 408 -36.24 37.87 6.38
N GLY A 409 -35.05 38.02 5.77
CA GLY A 409 -33.94 38.82 6.28
C GLY A 409 -32.66 38.04 6.57
N GLU A 410 -31.54 38.59 6.11
CA GLU A 410 -30.14 38.25 6.45
C GLU A 410 -29.89 38.29 7.97
N GLY A 411 -30.46 37.36 8.73
CA GLY A 411 -30.19 37.19 10.14
C GLY A 411 -28.89 36.41 10.34
N THR A 412 -28.03 36.88 11.25
CA THR A 412 -26.88 36.10 11.75
C THR A 412 -27.35 34.74 12.27
N PRO A 413 -26.59 33.65 12.01
CA PRO A 413 -26.92 32.33 12.53
C PRO A 413 -27.05 32.39 14.05
N GLU A 414 -28.18 31.93 14.57
CA GLU A 414 -28.41 31.90 16.02
C GLU A 414 -27.59 30.76 16.63
N TRP A 415 -26.74 31.09 17.61
CA TRP A 415 -25.86 30.11 18.25
C TRP A 415 -26.54 29.44 19.46
N PRO A 416 -26.23 28.16 19.75
CA PRO A 416 -26.82 27.42 20.85
C PRO A 416 -26.49 28.07 22.19
N ARG A 417 -27.48 28.05 23.10
CA ARG A 417 -27.28 28.52 24.48
C ARG A 417 -26.64 27.48 25.37
N ARG A 418 -26.78 26.19 25.08
CA ARG A 418 -26.24 25.15 25.96
C ARG A 418 -25.00 24.53 25.37
N LEU A 419 -24.03 24.25 26.23
CA LEU A 419 -22.87 23.42 25.95
C LEU A 419 -22.85 22.29 26.97
N HIS A 420 -22.85 21.06 26.49
CA HIS A 420 -22.63 19.88 27.33
C HIS A 420 -21.14 19.53 27.30
N ALA A 421 -20.55 19.29 28.47
CA ALA A 421 -19.12 18.98 28.56
C ALA A 421 -18.89 17.69 29.35
N TRP A 422 -17.94 16.88 28.88
CA TRP A 422 -17.47 15.67 29.55
C TRP A 422 -15.95 15.67 29.62
N VAL A 423 -15.40 15.22 30.75
CA VAL A 423 -13.96 14.96 30.88
C VAL A 423 -13.75 13.46 30.86
N LEU A 424 -12.97 12.99 29.89
CA LEU A 424 -12.63 11.60 29.71
C LEU A 424 -11.16 11.37 30.07
N GLN A 425 -10.88 10.27 30.76
CA GLN A 425 -9.52 9.78 30.97
C GLN A 425 -9.49 8.26 30.80
N GLY A 426 -8.74 7.78 29.81
CA GLY A 426 -8.54 6.33 29.64
C GLY A 426 -9.81 5.55 29.29
N GLY A 427 -10.84 6.22 28.74
CA GLY A 427 -12.15 5.62 28.46
C GLY A 427 -13.19 5.82 29.57
N GLU A 428 -12.78 6.31 30.74
CA GLU A 428 -13.70 6.60 31.85
C GLU A 428 -14.12 8.08 31.85
N THR A 429 -15.37 8.35 32.26
CA THR A 429 -15.87 9.72 32.44
C THR A 429 -15.55 10.20 33.85
N LEU A 430 -14.63 11.15 33.99
CA LEU A 430 -14.28 11.79 35.27
C LEU A 430 -15.36 12.77 35.75
N GLY A 431 -16.19 13.26 34.84
CA GLY A 431 -17.36 14.07 35.15
C GLY A 431 -18.01 14.68 33.92
N SER A 432 -19.27 15.07 34.06
CA SER A 432 -20.04 15.83 33.08
C SER A 432 -20.58 17.13 33.70
N ASN A 433 -20.81 18.15 32.88
CA ASN A 433 -21.46 19.39 33.30
C ASN A 433 -22.10 20.12 32.12
N ASP A 434 -23.16 20.86 32.42
CA ASP A 434 -23.87 21.70 31.46
C ASP A 434 -23.53 23.17 31.70
N PHE A 435 -23.41 23.92 30.63
CA PHE A 435 -23.11 25.35 30.69
C PHE A 435 -24.04 26.15 29.79
N ASP A 436 -24.52 27.28 30.32
CA ASP A 436 -25.34 28.23 29.57
C ASP A 436 -24.52 29.42 29.07
N ALA A 437 -24.65 29.70 27.77
CA ALA A 437 -24.03 30.83 27.11
C ALA A 437 -24.76 32.13 27.45
N PRO A 438 -24.01 33.18 27.82
CA PRO A 438 -24.59 34.48 28.20
C PRO A 438 -25.30 35.16 27.01
N SER A 439 -24.87 34.85 25.79
CA SER A 439 -25.41 35.38 24.53
C SER A 439 -25.49 34.28 23.46
N ARG A 440 -26.40 34.44 22.49
CA ARG A 440 -26.58 33.51 21.35
C ARG A 440 -25.70 33.92 20.16
N ASP A 441 -24.43 34.19 20.44
CA ASP A 441 -23.40 34.55 19.46
C ASP A 441 -22.10 33.75 19.70
N GLU A 442 -21.16 33.85 18.76
CA GLU A 442 -19.87 33.17 18.85
C GLU A 442 -19.06 33.59 20.09
N ALA A 443 -19.20 34.86 20.52
CA ALA A 443 -18.54 35.38 21.70
C ALA A 443 -19.08 34.71 22.99
N GLY A 444 -20.40 34.53 23.09
CA GLY A 444 -21.05 33.80 24.16
C GLY A 444 -20.61 32.35 24.23
N LEU A 445 -20.58 31.66 23.09
CA LEU A 445 -20.11 30.28 23.02
C LEU A 445 -18.62 30.16 23.42
N THR A 446 -17.78 31.08 22.94
CA THR A 446 -16.35 31.15 23.32
C THR A 446 -16.16 31.34 24.83
N ALA A 447 -16.98 32.20 25.45
CA ALA A 447 -16.93 32.42 26.89
C ALA A 447 -17.27 31.15 27.69
N VAL A 448 -18.23 30.36 27.20
CA VAL A 448 -18.60 29.09 27.81
C VAL A 448 -17.55 28.02 27.61
N ILE A 449 -16.97 27.89 26.42
CA ILE A 449 -15.85 26.97 26.17
C ILE A 449 -14.69 27.26 27.15
N LYS A 450 -14.39 28.54 27.38
CA LYS A 450 -13.40 28.95 28.37
C LYS A 450 -13.76 28.50 29.80
N ALA A 451 -15.04 28.58 30.17
CA ALA A 451 -15.51 28.08 31.46
C ALA A 451 -15.41 26.55 31.56
N ALA A 452 -15.80 25.83 30.50
CA ALA A 452 -15.70 24.38 30.41
C ALA A 452 -14.24 23.89 30.52
N ILE A 453 -13.29 24.55 29.86
CA ILE A 453 -11.85 24.24 29.98
C ILE A 453 -11.36 24.42 31.42
N ARG A 454 -11.78 25.49 32.11
CA ARG A 454 -11.40 25.72 33.51
C ARG A 454 -11.97 24.64 34.42
N TRP A 455 -13.25 24.30 34.24
CA TRP A 455 -13.89 23.22 34.96
C TRP A 455 -13.20 21.88 34.71
N ALA A 456 -12.90 21.55 33.45
CA ALA A 456 -12.24 20.30 33.09
C ALA A 456 -10.89 20.14 33.79
N ARG A 457 -10.07 21.21 33.81
CA ARG A 457 -8.79 21.22 34.54
C ARG A 457 -8.93 20.96 36.03
N SER A 458 -10.04 21.36 36.65
CA SER A 458 -10.30 21.08 38.07
C SER A 458 -10.71 19.64 38.36
N ARG A 459 -11.04 18.86 37.33
CA ARG A 459 -11.40 17.44 37.43
C ARG A 459 -10.23 16.50 37.18
N LEU A 460 -9.13 17.00 36.61
CA LEU A 460 -7.97 16.20 36.29
C LEU A 460 -7.15 15.85 37.54
N PRO A 461 -6.52 14.66 37.59
CA PRO A 461 -5.55 14.33 38.62
C PRO A 461 -4.40 15.35 38.72
N THR A 462 -3.75 15.41 39.89
CA THR A 462 -2.65 16.35 40.11
C THR A 462 -1.49 16.05 39.15
N GLY A 463 -1.05 17.06 38.39
CA GLY A 463 0.06 16.94 37.42
C GLY A 463 -0.40 16.71 35.98
N GLU A 464 -1.65 16.33 35.76
CA GLU A 464 -2.21 16.11 34.43
C GLU A 464 -2.54 17.41 33.71
N ARG A 465 -2.49 17.37 32.38
CA ARG A 465 -2.81 18.52 31.52
C ARG A 465 -3.85 18.15 30.49
N LEU A 466 -4.87 19.00 30.34
CA LEU A 466 -5.82 18.90 29.26
C LEU A 466 -5.13 19.25 27.93
N GLN A 467 -4.86 18.25 27.09
CA GLN A 467 -4.25 18.45 25.78
C GLN A 467 -5.26 18.41 24.63
N HIS A 468 -6.27 17.54 24.72
CA HIS A 468 -7.19 17.26 23.63
C HIS A 468 -8.60 17.77 23.94
N ILE A 469 -9.24 18.40 22.95
CA ILE A 469 -10.61 18.92 23.02
C ILE A 469 -11.37 18.44 21.78
N ASP A 470 -12.35 17.58 22.01
CA ASP A 470 -13.31 17.16 20.99
C ASP A 470 -14.47 18.13 20.96
N ILE A 471 -14.78 18.69 19.79
CA ILE A 471 -15.91 19.60 19.59
C ILE A 471 -16.90 18.94 18.66
N ALA A 472 -18.00 18.48 19.25
CA ALA A 472 -19.07 17.81 18.55
C ALA A 472 -20.17 18.82 18.23
N ALA A 473 -20.42 19.06 16.94
CA ALA A 473 -21.44 19.99 16.48
C ALA A 473 -22.10 19.48 15.18
N CYS A 474 -23.22 20.10 14.79
CA CYS A 474 -23.91 19.75 13.54
C CYS A 474 -23.19 20.31 12.30
N GLY A 475 -23.48 19.73 11.13
CA GLY A 475 -22.89 20.13 9.84
C GLY A 475 -22.96 21.63 9.57
N ARG A 476 -24.11 22.26 9.85
CA ARG A 476 -24.28 23.71 9.72
C ARG A 476 -23.30 24.53 10.56
N ALA A 477 -23.12 24.17 11.83
CA ALA A 477 -22.18 24.88 12.71
C ALA A 477 -20.74 24.69 12.22
N LEU A 478 -20.35 23.46 11.88
CA LEU A 478 -19.01 23.14 11.40
C LEU A 478 -18.71 23.74 10.03
N ALA A 479 -19.70 23.97 9.17
CA ALA A 479 -19.50 24.63 7.88
C ALA A 479 -18.95 26.06 8.07
N GLN A 480 -19.43 26.80 9.06
CA GLN A 480 -19.18 28.24 9.20
C GLN A 480 -18.21 28.58 10.33
N TRP A 481 -18.16 27.74 11.36
CA TRP A 481 -17.39 28.01 12.58
C TRP A 481 -16.01 27.38 12.54
N HIS A 482 -15.06 28.08 13.15
CA HIS A 482 -13.67 27.65 13.33
C HIS A 482 -13.32 27.67 14.83
N PRO A 483 -13.80 26.69 15.61
CA PRO A 483 -13.61 26.70 17.07
C PRO A 483 -12.13 26.73 17.47
N GLU A 484 -11.25 26.15 16.67
CA GLU A 484 -9.81 26.19 16.85
C GLU A 484 -9.24 27.62 16.88
N GLU A 485 -9.93 28.58 16.26
CA GLU A 485 -9.49 29.97 16.20
C GLU A 485 -10.00 30.81 17.37
N ALA A 486 -10.94 30.27 18.16
CA ALA A 486 -11.52 30.96 19.30
C ALA A 486 -10.45 31.27 20.37
N ARG A 487 -10.45 32.49 20.91
CA ARG A 487 -9.52 32.91 21.97
C ARG A 487 -10.08 32.57 23.34
N THR A 488 -9.66 31.45 23.91
CA THR A 488 -10.08 30.99 25.25
C THR A 488 -9.10 31.40 26.36
N GLY A 489 -7.95 31.99 26.01
CA GLY A 489 -6.94 32.50 26.95
C GLY A 489 -5.96 33.45 26.26
N LEU A 490 -4.67 33.31 26.56
CA LEU A 490 -3.60 34.08 25.89
C LEU A 490 -3.37 33.61 24.44
N GLN A 491 -3.74 32.37 24.13
CA GLN A 491 -3.57 31.73 22.81
C GLN A 491 -4.94 31.36 22.22
N LYS A 492 -4.99 31.16 20.90
CA LYS A 492 -6.13 30.52 20.21
C LYS A 492 -6.29 29.07 20.71
N LEU A 493 -7.51 28.55 20.68
CA LEU A 493 -7.83 27.21 21.19
C LEU A 493 -6.96 26.12 20.54
N GLY A 494 -6.86 26.14 19.22
CA GLY A 494 -6.08 25.17 18.43
C GLY A 494 -4.56 25.32 18.59
N ILE A 495 -4.07 26.41 19.19
CA ILE A 495 -2.65 26.54 19.55
C ILE A 495 -2.41 25.94 20.95
N ALA A 496 -3.33 26.19 21.88
CA ALA A 496 -3.19 25.72 23.26
C ALA A 496 -3.56 24.24 23.43
N HIS A 497 -4.39 23.70 22.54
CA HIS A 497 -4.97 22.37 22.61
C HIS A 497 -5.06 21.73 21.21
N ARG A 498 -5.05 20.40 21.16
CA ARG A 498 -5.42 19.62 19.98
C ARG A 498 -6.95 19.63 19.87
N VAL A 499 -7.47 20.23 18.81
CA VAL A 499 -8.92 20.37 18.59
C VAL A 499 -9.33 19.45 17.45
N THR A 500 -10.21 18.50 17.75
CA THR A 500 -10.79 17.60 16.75
C THR A 500 -12.29 17.84 16.64
N LEU A 501 -12.77 18.01 15.41
CA LEU A 501 -14.18 18.23 15.13
C LEU A 501 -14.88 16.88 14.99
N ARG A 502 -16.04 16.75 15.61
CA ARG A 502 -16.88 15.54 15.62
C ARG A 502 -18.30 15.87 15.16
N TRP A 503 -19.00 14.87 14.67
CA TRP A 503 -20.45 14.97 14.48
C TRP A 503 -21.14 14.86 15.83
N ASN A 504 -22.10 15.75 16.12
CA ASN A 504 -22.88 15.66 17.36
C ASN A 504 -24.01 14.62 17.32
N SER A 505 -24.29 14.03 16.15
CA SER A 505 -25.37 13.05 15.93
C SER A 505 -25.29 11.84 16.86
N SER A 506 -24.10 11.45 17.30
CA SER A 506 -23.91 10.30 18.20
C SER A 506 -24.13 10.59 19.70
N ILE A 507 -24.15 11.87 20.12
CA ILE A 507 -24.12 12.23 21.56
C ILE A 507 -25.19 13.25 21.96
N VAL A 508 -25.73 14.00 21.00
CA VAL A 508 -26.86 14.90 21.23
C VAL A 508 -28.05 14.34 20.45
N ARG A 509 -29.08 13.88 21.18
CA ARG A 509 -30.33 13.44 20.56
C ARG A 509 -31.04 14.63 19.94
N ASP A 510 -31.15 14.62 18.62
CA ASP A 510 -32.14 15.42 17.92
C ASP A 510 -33.42 14.58 17.85
N GLU A 511 -34.51 15.04 18.47
CA GLU A 511 -35.81 14.34 18.47
C GLU A 511 -36.37 14.13 17.05
N TYR A 512 -35.78 14.80 16.05
CA TYR A 512 -36.14 14.72 14.64
C TYR A 512 -35.12 13.97 13.78
N ALA A 513 -34.08 13.35 14.36
CA ALA A 513 -33.14 12.54 13.59
C ALA A 513 -33.81 11.22 13.14
N GLU A 514 -33.72 10.92 11.85
CA GLU A 514 -34.31 9.70 11.24
C GLU A 514 -33.44 8.45 11.41
N TRP A 515 -32.30 8.53 12.11
CA TRP A 515 -31.30 7.46 12.23
C TRP A 515 -30.95 7.13 13.69
N ASP A 516 -30.62 5.86 13.96
CA ASP A 516 -30.18 5.39 15.27
C ASP A 516 -28.68 5.69 15.48
N ALA A 517 -28.32 6.18 16.68
CA ALA A 517 -26.93 6.39 17.07
C ALA A 517 -26.12 5.08 17.00
N PHE A 518 -26.76 3.94 17.21
CA PHE A 518 -26.15 2.61 17.06
C PHE A 518 -25.67 2.35 15.62
N GLU A 519 -26.51 2.63 14.61
CA GLU A 519 -26.15 2.41 13.20
C GLU A 519 -24.99 3.31 12.77
N LEU A 520 -24.99 4.56 13.22
CA LEU A 520 -23.93 5.51 12.92
C LEU A 520 -22.59 5.12 13.56
N ASN A 521 -22.63 4.60 14.79
CA ASN A 521 -21.43 4.13 15.47
C ASN A 521 -20.88 2.83 14.86
N ASN A 522 -21.74 1.92 14.38
CA ASN A 522 -21.31 0.72 13.64
C ASN A 522 -20.66 1.09 12.31
N LEU A 523 -21.28 2.00 11.54
CA LEU A 523 -20.68 2.51 10.30
C LEU A 523 -19.30 3.13 10.55
N ALA A 524 -19.17 3.90 11.64
CA ALA A 524 -17.89 4.47 12.04
C ALA A 524 -16.86 3.42 12.44
N GLU A 525 -17.27 2.34 13.11
CA GLU A 525 -16.41 1.21 13.43
C GLU A 525 -15.90 0.51 12.17
N GLU A 526 -16.78 0.21 11.21
CA GLU A 526 -16.39 -0.38 9.92
C GLU A 526 -15.39 0.49 9.15
N VAL A 527 -15.61 1.80 9.12
CA VAL A 527 -14.69 2.76 8.49
C VAL A 527 -13.32 2.75 9.16
N LEU A 528 -13.28 2.70 10.50
CA LEU A 528 -12.05 2.67 11.27
C LEU A 528 -11.30 1.34 11.12
N ASP A 529 -12.02 0.21 11.15
CA ASP A 529 -11.45 -1.12 10.88
C ASP A 529 -10.77 -1.16 9.50
N ALA A 530 -11.45 -0.62 8.47
CA ALA A 530 -10.90 -0.56 7.12
C ALA A 530 -9.67 0.36 7.01
N LEU A 531 -9.65 1.49 7.73
CA LEU A 531 -8.50 2.39 7.83
C LEU A 531 -7.32 1.74 8.55
N GLU A 532 -7.56 1.05 9.67
CA GLU A 532 -6.53 0.37 10.45
C GLU A 532 -5.90 -0.79 9.67
N ALA A 533 -6.71 -1.53 8.92
CA ALA A 533 -6.27 -2.59 8.01
C ALA A 533 -5.48 -2.07 6.79
N GLY A 534 -5.47 -0.76 6.53
CA GLY A 534 -4.84 -0.17 5.35
C GLY A 534 -5.62 -0.37 4.05
N ASN A 535 -6.86 -0.85 4.15
CA ASN A 535 -7.72 -1.19 3.02
C ASN A 535 -8.64 -0.02 2.59
N ALA A 536 -8.83 0.99 3.45
CA ALA A 536 -9.66 2.14 3.14
C ALA A 536 -8.92 3.18 2.30
N LYS A 537 -9.44 3.41 1.08
CA LYS A 537 -9.06 4.56 0.24
C LYS A 537 -10.02 5.71 0.48
N LEU A 538 -9.50 6.94 0.42
CA LEU A 538 -10.31 8.15 0.43
C LEU A 538 -11.20 8.19 -0.82
N SER A 539 -12.51 8.33 -0.63
CA SER A 539 -13.46 8.47 -1.73
C SER A 539 -13.89 9.92 -1.90
N TRP A 540 -13.83 10.39 -3.14
CA TRP A 540 -14.06 11.78 -3.52
C TRP A 540 -15.51 12.00 -3.95
N LEU A 541 -16.12 13.07 -3.47
CA LEU A 541 -17.43 13.56 -3.87
C LEU A 541 -17.26 14.87 -4.63
N GLY A 542 -17.64 14.85 -5.91
CA GLY A 542 -17.56 16.00 -6.80
C GLY A 542 -18.83 16.85 -6.82
N PRO A 543 -18.82 18.00 -7.51
CA PRO A 543 -19.99 18.87 -7.63
C PRO A 543 -21.23 18.15 -8.21
N ALA A 544 -21.01 17.21 -9.12
CA ALA A 544 -22.07 16.42 -9.73
C ALA A 544 -22.76 15.48 -8.72
N ASP A 545 -21.98 14.86 -7.83
CA ASP A 545 -22.52 14.03 -6.74
C ASP A 545 -23.34 14.87 -5.75
N MET A 546 -22.94 16.13 -5.56
CA MET A 546 -23.55 17.05 -4.60
C MET A 546 -24.76 17.81 -5.15
N ALA A 547 -25.08 17.65 -6.44
CA ALA A 547 -26.19 18.35 -7.09
C ALA A 547 -27.56 17.88 -6.59
N ASP A 548 -27.66 16.61 -6.19
CA ASP A 548 -28.85 16.00 -5.59
C ASP A 548 -28.48 15.32 -4.27
N LEU A 549 -28.72 16.03 -3.16
CA LEU A 549 -28.38 15.52 -1.82
C LEU A 549 -29.24 14.32 -1.40
N VAL A 550 -30.42 14.15 -1.99
CA VAL A 550 -31.32 13.02 -1.67
C VAL A 550 -30.79 11.76 -2.35
N ASP A 551 -30.51 11.82 -3.65
CA ASP A 551 -29.89 10.72 -4.39
C ASP A 551 -28.53 10.33 -3.79
N LEU A 552 -27.73 11.32 -3.38
CA LEU A 552 -26.46 11.07 -2.71
C LEU A 552 -26.63 10.32 -1.39
N ALA A 553 -27.61 10.71 -0.56
CA ALA A 553 -27.89 10.04 0.70
C ALA A 553 -28.33 8.59 0.49
N ASP A 554 -29.24 8.35 -0.46
CA ASP A 554 -29.72 7.01 -0.82
C ASP A 554 -28.57 6.12 -1.33
N ARG A 555 -27.70 6.68 -2.18
CA ARG A 555 -26.50 5.97 -2.66
C ARG A 555 -25.56 5.63 -1.50
N LEU A 556 -25.25 6.59 -0.64
CA LEU A 556 -24.34 6.37 0.50
C LEU A 556 -24.88 5.36 1.51
N ALA A 557 -26.20 5.28 1.69
CA ALA A 557 -26.84 4.26 2.51
C ALA A 557 -26.67 2.83 1.96
N SER A 558 -26.44 2.69 0.65
CA SER A 558 -26.24 1.40 -0.04
C SER A 558 -24.78 1.00 -0.25
N GLU A 559 -23.84 1.91 0.01
CA GLU A 559 -22.41 1.70 -0.20
C GLU A 559 -21.71 1.31 1.11
N PRO A 560 -20.62 0.51 1.06
CA PRO A 560 -19.80 0.25 2.24
C PRO A 560 -19.18 1.54 2.79
N GLY A 561 -19.10 1.65 4.11
CA GLY A 561 -18.52 2.80 4.81
C GLY A 561 -17.08 3.08 4.39
N ARG A 562 -16.79 4.34 4.05
CA ARG A 562 -15.43 4.80 3.68
C ARG A 562 -15.17 6.23 4.16
N PRO A 563 -13.91 6.62 4.43
CA PRO A 563 -13.58 8.03 4.60
C PRO A 563 -13.87 8.79 3.29
N ARG A 564 -14.48 9.96 3.40
CA ARG A 564 -14.88 10.77 2.23
C ARG A 564 -14.18 12.13 2.21
N ALA A 565 -14.02 12.69 1.02
CA ALA A 565 -13.56 14.07 0.83
C ALA A 565 -14.38 14.80 -0.24
N LEU A 566 -14.61 16.09 -0.05
CA LEU A 566 -15.24 16.96 -1.04
C LEU A 566 -14.17 17.56 -1.96
N GLU A 567 -14.39 17.47 -3.28
CA GLU A 567 -13.46 18.06 -4.26
C GLU A 567 -13.41 19.59 -4.18
N GLU A 568 -14.54 20.21 -3.86
CA GLU A 568 -14.70 21.64 -3.68
C GLU A 568 -15.63 21.96 -2.51
N ARG A 569 -15.68 23.23 -2.10
CA ARG A 569 -16.61 23.68 -1.07
C ARG A 569 -17.96 23.98 -1.75
N PRO A 570 -19.02 23.21 -1.48
CA PRO A 570 -20.28 23.39 -2.19
C PRO A 570 -20.99 24.68 -1.77
N VAL A 571 -21.77 25.24 -2.68
CA VAL A 571 -22.75 26.28 -2.36
C VAL A 571 -23.80 25.66 -1.44
N GLY A 572 -24.08 26.31 -0.30
CA GLY A 572 -24.93 25.69 0.73
C GLY A 572 -24.23 24.56 1.51
N CYS A 573 -22.92 24.70 1.72
CA CYS A 573 -22.08 23.75 2.47
C CYS A 573 -22.68 23.28 3.81
N ASP A 574 -23.46 24.12 4.48
CA ASP A 574 -24.20 23.73 5.68
C ASP A 574 -25.22 22.60 5.45
N ALA A 575 -26.01 22.67 4.38
CA ALA A 575 -26.97 21.62 4.03
C ALA A 575 -26.25 20.34 3.61
N THR A 576 -25.20 20.46 2.79
CA THR A 576 -24.33 19.35 2.40
C THR A 576 -23.74 18.61 3.60
N LEU A 577 -23.04 19.32 4.49
CA LEU A 577 -22.37 18.68 5.63
C LEU A 577 -23.40 18.05 6.58
N THR A 578 -24.60 18.62 6.68
CA THR A 578 -25.67 18.05 7.48
C THR A 578 -26.19 16.75 6.88
N ALA A 579 -26.40 16.69 5.56
CA ALA A 579 -26.82 15.46 4.88
C ALA A 579 -25.74 14.35 4.97
N LEU A 580 -24.47 14.72 4.87
CA LEU A 580 -23.36 13.76 4.92
C LEU A 580 -23.04 13.25 6.33
N ALA A 581 -23.41 13.98 7.38
CA ALA A 581 -23.03 13.64 8.76
C ALA A 581 -23.50 12.24 9.19
N ALA A 582 -24.61 11.76 8.65
CA ALA A 582 -25.16 10.43 8.96
C ALA A 582 -24.36 9.28 8.34
N PHE A 583 -23.68 9.53 7.20
CA PHE A 583 -23.06 8.48 6.39
C PHE A 583 -21.54 8.59 6.31
N THR A 584 -20.95 9.67 6.85
CA THR A 584 -19.53 9.99 6.67
C THR A 584 -18.87 10.33 8.01
N PRO A 585 -18.56 9.32 8.85
CA PRO A 585 -17.94 9.53 10.16
C PRO A 585 -16.55 10.21 10.07
N ILE A 586 -15.90 10.07 8.91
CA ILE A 586 -14.69 10.80 8.54
C ILE A 586 -14.96 11.53 7.24
N LEU A 587 -14.89 12.86 7.28
CA LEU A 587 -15.14 13.75 6.14
C LEU A 587 -14.09 14.86 6.08
N ILE A 588 -13.55 15.11 4.88
CA ILE A 588 -12.60 16.18 4.60
C ILE A 588 -13.20 17.14 3.58
N TRP A 589 -13.01 18.45 3.77
CA TRP A 589 -13.48 19.45 2.82
C TRP A 589 -12.60 20.71 2.82
N PRO A 590 -12.62 21.51 1.74
CA PRO A 590 -11.85 22.75 1.71
C PRO A 590 -12.50 23.86 2.54
N GLU A 591 -11.66 24.67 3.18
CA GLU A 591 -12.06 25.85 3.93
C GLU A 591 -12.68 26.92 3.01
N GLY A 592 -12.02 27.22 1.90
CA GLY A 592 -12.42 28.24 0.93
C GLY A 592 -12.98 27.68 -0.38
N ALA A 593 -13.79 28.47 -1.07
CA ALA A 593 -14.40 28.11 -2.35
C ALA A 593 -13.45 28.27 -3.57
N ASN A 594 -12.24 28.81 -3.39
CA ASN A 594 -11.39 29.29 -4.48
C ASN A 594 -10.18 28.37 -4.78
N ALA A 595 -10.23 27.08 -4.47
CA ALA A 595 -9.19 26.15 -4.92
C ALA A 595 -9.33 25.90 -6.42
N ALA A 596 -8.22 25.86 -7.16
CA ALA A 596 -8.28 25.45 -8.56
C ALA A 596 -8.79 24.00 -8.66
N PRO A 597 -9.56 23.63 -9.70
CA PRO A 597 -10.06 22.27 -9.87
C PRO A 597 -8.94 21.23 -9.77
N GLY A 598 -9.13 20.20 -8.93
CA GLY A 598 -8.15 19.13 -8.71
C GLY A 598 -6.96 19.47 -7.80
N GLN A 599 -6.72 20.76 -7.48
CA GLN A 599 -5.61 21.17 -6.63
C GLN A 599 -5.79 20.70 -5.18
N PHE A 600 -7.00 20.85 -4.63
CA PHE A 600 -7.31 20.38 -3.27
C PHE A 600 -7.15 18.87 -3.15
N ARG A 601 -7.61 18.13 -4.18
CA ARG A 601 -7.46 16.69 -4.26
C ARG A 601 -6.01 16.23 -4.24
N ALA A 602 -5.16 16.83 -5.07
CA ALA A 602 -3.73 16.53 -5.08
C ALA A 602 -3.06 16.83 -3.72
N VAL A 603 -3.47 17.90 -3.03
CA VAL A 603 -2.97 18.23 -1.69
C VAL A 603 -3.38 17.15 -0.68
N VAL A 604 -4.66 16.79 -0.63
CA VAL A 604 -5.15 15.79 0.33
C VAL A 604 -4.56 14.41 0.02
N ASP A 605 -4.52 13.99 -1.24
CA ASP A 605 -3.94 12.69 -1.63
C ASP A 605 -2.43 12.64 -1.29
N GLY A 606 -1.69 13.71 -1.55
CA GLY A 606 -0.26 13.81 -1.21
C GLY A 606 0.03 13.92 0.29
N MET A 607 -0.96 14.32 1.10
CA MET A 607 -0.83 14.49 2.55
C MET A 607 -1.68 13.50 3.34
N TRP A 608 -2.25 12.48 2.69
CA TRP A 608 -3.23 11.59 3.30
C TRP A 608 -2.73 10.93 4.58
N ASN A 609 -1.50 10.42 4.57
CA ASN A 609 -0.87 9.82 5.76
C ASN A 609 -0.75 10.83 6.92
N LYS A 610 -0.42 12.09 6.62
CA LYS A 610 -0.33 13.17 7.62
C LYS A 610 -1.69 13.61 8.14
N ILE A 611 -2.72 13.52 7.29
CA ILE A 611 -4.11 13.82 7.68
C ILE A 611 -4.68 12.67 8.53
N GLN A 612 -4.22 11.44 8.36
CA GLN A 612 -4.60 10.33 9.24
C GLN A 612 -3.99 10.46 10.64
N ASP A 613 -2.79 11.02 10.74
CA ASP A 613 -2.13 11.27 12.02
C ASP A 613 -2.65 12.56 12.66
N GLU A 614 -3.28 12.45 13.83
CA GLU A 614 -3.83 13.63 14.52
C GLU A 614 -2.75 14.61 14.97
N GLN A 615 -1.59 14.10 15.39
CA GLN A 615 -0.49 14.91 15.88
C GLN A 615 0.15 15.69 14.74
N GLU A 616 0.48 15.00 13.64
CA GLU A 616 1.05 15.66 12.47
C GLU A 616 0.08 16.66 11.86
N TRP A 617 -1.23 16.36 11.84
CA TRP A 617 -2.27 17.29 11.45
C TRP A 617 -2.26 18.57 12.29
N HIS A 618 -2.22 18.41 13.62
CA HIS A 618 -2.24 19.52 14.56
C HIS A 618 -1.00 20.40 14.43
N ASP A 619 0.19 19.78 14.46
CA ASP A 619 1.48 20.48 14.37
C ASP A 619 1.56 21.27 13.06
N SER A 620 1.18 20.64 11.94
CA SER A 620 1.19 21.28 10.63
C SER A 620 0.24 22.47 10.52
N ARG A 621 -0.83 22.53 11.33
CA ARG A 621 -1.78 23.66 11.33
C ARG A 621 -1.31 24.81 12.23
N VAL A 622 -0.60 24.50 13.30
CA VAL A 622 -0.11 25.49 14.29
C VAL A 622 1.17 26.19 13.80
N THR A 623 2.13 25.44 13.25
CA THR A 623 3.37 26.05 12.74
C THR A 623 3.13 26.81 11.44
N LYS A 624 3.49 28.09 11.42
CA LYS A 624 3.51 28.88 10.17
C LYS A 624 4.76 28.46 9.38
N PRO A 625 4.67 28.12 8.08
CA PRO A 625 5.85 27.82 7.28
C PRO A 625 6.87 28.97 7.36
N ALA A 626 8.14 28.65 7.64
CA ALA A 626 9.22 29.63 7.70
C ALA A 626 9.55 30.22 6.33
N ASP A 627 9.37 29.41 5.28
CA ASP A 627 9.45 29.80 3.88
C ASP A 627 8.02 29.95 3.37
N GLY A 628 7.70 31.08 2.72
CA GLY A 628 6.34 31.47 2.30
C GLY A 628 5.63 30.57 1.27
N GLY A 629 5.81 29.25 1.32
CA GLY A 629 4.97 28.26 0.64
C GLY A 629 3.53 28.36 1.12
N SER A 630 2.58 28.03 0.23
CA SER A 630 1.16 28.09 0.57
C SER A 630 0.86 27.16 1.74
N ASP A 631 0.17 27.69 2.74
CA ASP A 631 -0.20 27.01 3.98
C ASP A 631 -1.32 25.99 3.71
N THR A 632 -1.00 24.90 2.98
CA THR A 632 -1.96 24.02 2.30
C THR A 632 -2.86 23.24 3.25
N LEU A 633 -2.38 22.84 4.43
CA LEU A 633 -3.19 22.13 5.43
C LEU A 633 -4.15 23.03 6.20
N ARG A 634 -3.88 24.33 6.32
CA ARG A 634 -4.84 25.24 6.97
C ARG A 634 -6.15 25.34 6.21
N GLN A 635 -6.06 25.24 4.89
CA GLN A 635 -7.20 25.24 3.97
C GLN A 635 -7.99 23.92 3.99
N VAL A 636 -7.53 22.91 4.73
CA VAL A 636 -8.24 21.65 4.90
C VAL A 636 -9.07 21.72 6.19
N ARG A 637 -10.34 21.35 6.08
CA ARG A 637 -11.25 21.12 7.21
C ARG A 637 -11.53 19.63 7.30
N ARG A 638 -11.70 19.11 8.52
CA ARG A 638 -12.06 17.70 8.72
C ARG A 638 -12.98 17.50 9.92
N VAL A 639 -13.89 16.55 9.79
CA VAL A 639 -14.47 15.80 10.90
C VAL A 639 -13.81 14.43 10.91
N TRP A 640 -13.42 13.98 12.08
CA TRP A 640 -12.72 12.72 12.23
C TRP A 640 -13.31 11.97 13.42
N HIS A 641 -13.84 10.76 13.25
CA HIS A 641 -14.19 9.87 14.36
C HIS A 641 -13.00 8.94 14.67
N ASP A 642 -12.82 8.54 15.92
CA ASP A 642 -11.78 7.59 16.35
C ASP A 642 -12.33 6.61 17.39
N ARG A 643 -11.55 5.59 17.76
CA ARG A 643 -12.00 4.54 18.69
C ARG A 643 -12.41 5.06 20.06
N GLN A 644 -11.71 6.07 20.57
CA GLN A 644 -12.02 6.64 21.89
C GLN A 644 -13.32 7.46 21.83
N TRP A 645 -13.53 8.19 20.73
CA TRP A 645 -14.78 8.87 20.43
C TRP A 645 -15.94 7.89 20.34
N LEU A 646 -15.79 6.79 19.59
CA LEU A 646 -16.86 5.78 19.48
C LEU A 646 -17.16 5.08 20.81
N ALA A 647 -16.13 4.73 21.58
CA ALA A 647 -16.32 4.17 22.92
C ALA A 647 -17.12 5.13 23.84
N PHE A 648 -16.88 6.43 23.71
CA PHE A 648 -17.67 7.45 24.40
C PHE A 648 -19.10 7.55 23.86
N CYS A 649 -19.29 7.53 22.54
CA CYS A 649 -20.60 7.59 21.90
C CYS A 649 -21.51 6.42 22.28
N ARG A 650 -20.94 5.24 22.51
CA ARG A 650 -21.68 4.05 22.98
C ARG A 650 -22.44 4.26 24.28
N LEU A 651 -22.00 5.20 25.12
CA LEU A 651 -22.72 5.56 26.35
C LEU A 651 -24.12 6.16 26.08
N PHE A 652 -24.39 6.58 24.84
CA PHE A 652 -25.63 7.25 24.43
C PHE A 652 -26.54 6.39 23.53
N GLU A 653 -26.11 5.17 23.16
CA GLU A 653 -26.84 4.23 22.31
C GLU A 653 -28.09 3.65 22.99
N THR A 654 -28.10 3.53 24.32
CA THR A 654 -29.25 2.95 25.02
C THR A 654 -30.38 3.99 25.14
N PRO A 655 -31.65 3.65 24.86
CA PRO A 655 -32.76 4.50 25.28
C PRO A 655 -32.67 4.63 26.80
N LEU A 656 -32.55 5.86 27.32
CA LEU A 656 -33.04 6.13 28.66
C LEU A 656 -34.52 5.79 28.60
N SER A 657 -34.87 4.58 29.03
CA SER A 657 -36.24 4.24 29.36
C SER A 657 -36.68 5.34 30.32
N SER A 658 -37.63 6.17 29.88
CA SER A 658 -38.42 6.98 30.79
C SER A 658 -38.82 6.08 31.96
N PRO A 659 -38.49 6.43 33.21
CA PRO A 659 -39.21 5.84 34.32
C PRO A 659 -40.65 6.33 34.16
N GLU A 660 -41.53 5.45 33.66
CA GLU A 660 -42.93 5.52 34.00
C GLU A 660 -43.02 5.58 35.53
N GLU A 661 -43.78 6.56 36.01
CA GLU A 661 -44.53 6.52 37.26
C GLU A 661 -44.15 5.41 38.26
N GLU A 662 -43.23 5.71 39.19
CA GLU A 662 -43.37 5.16 40.54
C GLU A 662 -44.08 6.21 41.40
N THR A 663 -45.38 5.96 41.54
CA THR A 663 -46.23 6.43 42.61
C THR A 663 -45.54 6.33 43.98
N ALA A 664 -45.31 7.47 44.63
CA ALA A 664 -45.51 7.69 46.07
C ALA A 664 -45.68 9.20 46.33
#